data_AF-A0A958JCR3-F1
#
_entry.id   AF-A0A958JCR3-F1
#
_cell.length_a   1.000
_cell.length_b   1.000
_cell.length_c   1.000
_cell.angle_alpha   90.00
_cell.angle_beta   90.00
_cell.angle_gamma   90.00
#
_symmetry.space_group_name_H-M   'P 1'
#
loop_
_entity.id
_entity.type
_entity.pdbx_description
1 polymer ?
#
loop_
_entity_poly.entity_id
_entity_poly.type
_entity_poly.pdbx_seq_one_letter_code
_entity_poly.pdbx_strand_id
1 'polypeptide(L)'
;MTKQNYNSCEERTPPRIWLSRVLARVTAPINALFDWLYHSEYNPLYRSGTLAIGLLFILLATGFYLLFFYSVSQPYDSLNAIQAQTWGGRWVRALHRYATDATLIAVFFHIVQLLCQGKTWGPRTLAWISGVVLLAALIVSTMTGYVMVWDQHGQLVATSGLLLLEELSLLGDNIGLSFSGRSPLPSSFFFMNLFLHVAIPLAMFIVMWIHTARLARTVWFPISQIFYYSLIGLFILSCVIPAPLAEPANLLLVPQEVPIDLWYNFWVPFLQHGTPPSFIVVPFAIAALLLVSLPYWWKPRKSSFSEISEVRDEQCTGCTQCARDCPYEAITMIPHTNGKHLLAKVSAGHCVSCGICAASCDVLAIGPRNRTAKDQLDSAATLISGLPQGTSRDHIVLIACRHNESAPSRLHEYALQNSNNTRSFDLNCCATLHSDTLELLLTNFAGVVISGCAARNCMNRDGLNLLKGRIFAKRVPFLNKSIDRTRILVAPHSESEMNELYGKIRVFRASLGGENKTFISTSRHITWFFKRTIATTLLLLLVASVSQFKISNSQQNGYLRIVGRLPAVEKAGCRKPTLEEEAKKPFHMRQQEICEAIPLHYLLHIQIAGKTLLRNKPIESGQRIDAPIIVNTTLAIPHGKIPLKVKLTSQKQHSQQEDQSQPEDIVSLEKSIELAPGEIFLVDITP
;
A
#
# COMPACT_ATOMS: atom_id res chain seq x y z
N MET A 1 26.07 29.39 41.99
CA MET A 1 25.10 28.29 42.19
C MET A 1 24.01 28.48 41.14
N THR A 2 23.73 27.60 40.18
CA THR A 2 24.09 26.21 39.87
C THR A 2 24.11 26.06 38.34
N LYS A 3 25.03 25.23 37.82
CA LYS A 3 24.96 24.66 36.47
C LYS A 3 23.66 23.85 36.36
N GLN A 4 22.53 24.46 36.05
CA GLN A 4 21.32 23.73 35.69
C GLN A 4 21.43 23.28 34.23
N ASN A 5 21.89 22.03 34.07
CA ASN A 5 21.50 21.07 33.03
C ASN A 5 21.20 21.62 31.62
N TYR A 6 22.24 22.01 30.89
CA TYR A 6 22.19 22.12 29.42
C TYR A 6 21.96 20.76 28.73
N ASN A 7 22.14 19.63 29.45
CA ASN A 7 21.79 18.29 28.96
C ASN A 7 20.26 18.06 28.84
N SER A 8 19.41 19.01 29.25
CA SER A 8 17.95 18.84 29.23
C SER A 8 17.30 18.93 27.85
N CYS A 9 17.96 19.52 26.85
CA CYS A 9 17.48 19.54 25.46
C CYS A 9 17.78 18.25 24.70
N GLU A 10 18.87 17.54 25.05
CA GLU A 10 19.33 16.34 24.34
C GLU A 10 18.53 15.07 24.73
N GLU A 11 18.01 15.01 25.96
CA GLU A 11 17.34 13.83 26.51
C GLU A 11 15.87 13.61 26.08
N ARG A 12 15.24 14.52 25.31
CA ARG A 12 13.77 14.56 25.23
C ARG A 12 13.18 14.61 23.82
N THR A 13 13.85 14.04 22.82
CA THR A 13 13.14 13.64 21.59
C THR A 13 12.15 12.51 21.95
N PRO A 14 10.88 12.57 21.51
CA PRO A 14 9.96 11.45 21.72
C PRO A 14 10.61 10.22 21.07
N PRO A 15 10.71 9.08 21.76
CA PRO A 15 11.56 8.01 21.29
C PRO A 15 10.92 7.36 20.08
N ARG A 16 11.36 7.81 18.92
CA ARG A 16 11.38 6.99 17.73
C ARG A 16 12.29 5.81 18.03
N ILE A 17 11.82 4.61 17.70
CA ILE A 17 12.65 3.41 17.65
C ILE A 17 13.88 3.72 16.80
N TRP A 18 15.04 3.20 17.19
CA TRP A 18 16.31 3.45 16.49
C TRP A 18 16.17 3.24 14.98
N LEU A 19 15.48 2.17 14.57
CA LEU A 19 15.26 1.83 13.17
C LEU A 19 14.42 2.88 12.41
N SER A 20 13.39 3.47 13.04
CA SER A 20 12.64 4.60 12.45
C SER A 20 13.52 5.84 12.25
N ARG A 21 14.51 6.08 13.13
CA ARG A 21 15.48 7.19 12.95
C ARG A 21 16.45 6.90 11.80
N VAL A 22 16.91 5.66 11.69
CA VAL A 22 17.77 5.23 10.57
C VAL A 22 17.02 5.40 9.25
N LEU A 23 15.78 4.90 9.16
CA LEU A 23 14.94 5.07 7.98
C LEU A 23 14.69 6.55 7.65
N ALA A 24 14.43 7.39 8.65
CA ALA A 24 14.26 8.83 8.44
C ALA A 24 15.55 9.48 7.87
N ARG A 25 16.73 9.10 8.36
CA ARG A 25 18.02 9.59 7.83
C ARG A 25 18.28 9.12 6.39
N VAL A 26 17.98 7.86 6.09
CA VAL A 26 18.14 7.29 4.73
C VAL A 26 17.19 7.96 3.73
N THR A 27 15.98 8.30 4.16
CA THR A 27 14.97 8.95 3.30
C THR A 27 15.08 10.48 3.26
N ALA A 28 15.82 11.09 4.17
CA ALA A 28 16.06 12.54 4.22
C ALA A 28 16.56 13.15 2.89
N PRO A 29 17.56 12.60 2.18
CA PRO A 29 18.00 13.18 0.90
C PRO A 29 16.90 13.14 -0.16
N ILE A 30 16.10 12.08 -0.18
CA ILE A 30 14.95 11.95 -1.10
C ILE A 30 13.90 13.01 -0.73
N ASN A 31 13.54 13.12 0.54
CA ASN A 31 12.58 14.15 1.00
C ASN A 31 13.08 15.56 0.66
N ALA A 32 14.36 15.86 0.85
CA ALA A 32 14.96 17.15 0.52
C ALA A 32 14.92 17.46 -0.98
N LEU A 33 15.16 16.46 -1.85
CA LEU A 33 15.02 16.63 -3.29
C LEU A 33 13.57 16.99 -3.68
N PHE A 34 12.60 16.29 -3.11
CA PHE A 34 11.19 16.55 -3.38
C PHE A 34 10.70 17.88 -2.77
N ASP A 35 11.22 18.28 -1.61
CA ASP A 35 10.97 19.60 -1.04
C ASP A 35 11.55 20.71 -1.94
N TRP A 36 12.74 20.51 -2.50
CA TRP A 36 13.32 21.47 -3.45
C TRP A 36 12.52 21.58 -4.77
N LEU A 37 11.98 20.46 -5.26
CA LEU A 37 11.16 20.42 -6.48
C LEU A 37 9.76 21.01 -6.25
N TYR A 38 9.11 20.66 -5.14
CA TYR A 38 7.68 20.90 -4.93
C TYR A 38 7.39 21.92 -3.82
N HIS A 39 8.34 22.27 -2.96
CA HIS A 39 8.14 22.86 -1.63
C HIS A 39 7.43 21.87 -0.68
N SER A 40 7.77 21.88 0.60
CA SER A 40 7.32 20.89 1.59
C SER A 40 5.78 20.80 1.70
N GLU A 41 5.08 21.91 1.44
CA GLU A 41 3.62 21.95 1.39
C GLU A 41 3.00 21.08 0.29
N TYR A 42 3.71 20.92 -0.84
CA TYR A 42 3.28 20.18 -2.03
C TYR A 42 4.16 18.96 -2.32
N ASN A 43 4.95 18.49 -1.36
CA ASN A 43 5.74 17.28 -1.51
C ASN A 43 4.81 16.05 -1.66
N PRO A 44 4.88 15.30 -2.78
CA PRO A 44 4.03 14.14 -3.02
C PRO A 44 4.29 13.00 -2.03
N LEU A 45 5.50 12.89 -1.47
CA LEU A 45 5.85 11.84 -0.50
C LEU A 45 5.08 12.00 0.80
N TYR A 46 4.94 13.24 1.30
CA TYR A 46 4.16 13.55 2.50
C TYR A 46 2.65 13.38 2.31
N ARG A 47 2.18 13.33 1.06
CA ARG A 47 0.77 13.21 0.68
C ARG A 47 0.45 11.90 -0.06
N SER A 48 1.39 10.97 -0.03
CA SER A 48 1.35 9.66 -0.69
C SER A 48 0.05 8.90 -0.43
N GLY A 49 -0.45 8.88 0.81
CA GLY A 49 -1.74 8.22 1.12
C GLY A 49 -2.94 8.83 0.41
N THR A 50 -3.08 10.18 0.42
CA THR A 50 -4.17 10.86 -0.29
C THR A 50 -4.01 10.79 -1.81
N LEU A 51 -2.76 10.72 -2.29
CA LEU A 51 -2.46 10.53 -3.71
C LEU A 51 -2.88 9.13 -4.17
N ALA A 52 -2.56 8.09 -3.39
CA ALA A 52 -2.96 6.71 -3.68
C ALA A 52 -4.49 6.56 -3.75
N ILE A 53 -5.24 7.20 -2.84
CA ILE A 53 -6.73 7.22 -2.91
C ILE A 53 -7.20 7.90 -4.21
N GLY A 54 -6.64 9.06 -4.55
CA GLY A 54 -6.99 9.77 -5.79
C GLY A 54 -6.70 8.94 -7.06
N LEU A 55 -5.57 8.24 -7.09
CA LEU A 55 -5.20 7.34 -8.20
C LEU A 55 -6.13 6.11 -8.27
N LEU A 56 -6.55 5.56 -7.13
CA LEU A 56 -7.54 4.48 -7.08
C LEU A 56 -8.90 4.91 -7.68
N PHE A 57 -9.32 6.16 -7.46
CA PHE A 57 -10.51 6.72 -8.12
C PHE A 57 -10.32 6.85 -9.64
N ILE A 58 -9.13 7.24 -10.10
CA ILE A 58 -8.81 7.26 -11.54
C ILE A 58 -8.89 5.84 -12.12
N LEU A 59 -8.34 4.84 -11.42
CA LEU A 59 -8.42 3.44 -11.82
C LEU A 59 -9.87 2.95 -11.90
N LEU A 60 -10.72 3.30 -10.93
CA LEU A 60 -12.13 2.94 -10.94
C LEU A 60 -12.85 3.57 -12.15
N ALA A 61 -12.65 4.87 -12.38
CA ALA A 61 -13.31 5.60 -13.48
C ALA A 61 -12.87 5.08 -14.86
N THR A 62 -11.57 4.89 -15.05
CA THR A 62 -11.01 4.36 -16.30
C THR A 62 -11.37 2.89 -16.50
N GLY A 63 -11.36 2.08 -15.45
CA GLY A 63 -11.80 0.68 -15.50
C GLY A 63 -13.26 0.57 -15.91
N PHE A 64 -14.15 1.33 -15.26
CA PHE A 64 -15.57 1.39 -15.62
C PHE A 64 -15.79 1.78 -17.09
N TYR A 65 -15.03 2.75 -17.61
CA TYR A 65 -15.07 3.10 -19.03
C TYR A 65 -14.67 1.94 -19.94
N LEU A 66 -13.59 1.21 -19.61
CA LEU A 66 -13.09 0.10 -20.43
C LEU A 66 -14.07 -1.09 -20.45
N LEU A 67 -14.89 -1.28 -19.41
CA LEU A 67 -15.89 -2.35 -19.36
C LEU A 67 -16.93 -2.28 -20.48
N PHE A 68 -17.26 -1.08 -20.98
CA PHE A 68 -18.23 -0.93 -22.08
C PHE A 68 -17.76 -1.55 -23.40
N PHE A 69 -16.44 -1.76 -23.55
CA PHE A 69 -15.84 -2.21 -24.79
C PHE A 69 -15.15 -3.58 -24.68
N TYR A 70 -14.96 -4.10 -23.46
CA TYR A 70 -14.29 -5.38 -23.23
C TYR A 70 -15.22 -6.58 -23.47
N SER A 71 -14.73 -7.61 -24.15
CA SER A 71 -15.48 -8.86 -24.38
C SER A 71 -14.76 -10.07 -23.78
N VAL A 72 -15.47 -10.83 -22.94
CA VAL A 72 -14.96 -12.07 -22.31
C VAL A 72 -14.86 -13.25 -23.28
N SER A 73 -15.55 -13.20 -24.42
CA SER A 73 -15.48 -14.27 -25.43
C SER A 73 -14.24 -14.14 -26.32
N GLN A 74 -13.76 -12.92 -26.53
CA GLN A 74 -12.59 -12.58 -27.35
C GLN A 74 -11.76 -11.49 -26.63
N PRO A 75 -11.08 -11.84 -25.52
CA PRO A 75 -10.44 -10.87 -24.64
C PRO A 75 -9.35 -10.06 -25.36
N TYR A 76 -8.45 -10.72 -26.09
CA TYR A 76 -7.36 -10.06 -26.82
C TYR A 76 -7.89 -9.14 -27.93
N ASP A 77 -8.78 -9.64 -28.78
CA ASP A 77 -9.31 -8.87 -29.92
C ASP A 77 -10.11 -7.64 -29.46
N SER A 78 -10.89 -7.76 -28.39
CA SER A 78 -11.63 -6.63 -27.82
C SER A 78 -10.70 -5.52 -27.32
N LEU A 79 -9.57 -5.87 -26.70
CA LEU A 79 -8.57 -4.89 -26.27
C LEU A 79 -7.78 -4.32 -27.43
N ASN A 80 -7.51 -5.10 -28.46
CA ASN A 80 -6.88 -4.60 -29.69
C ASN A 80 -7.79 -3.58 -30.39
N ALA A 81 -9.10 -3.81 -30.39
CA ALA A 81 -10.08 -2.84 -30.88
C ALA A 81 -10.10 -1.55 -30.05
N ILE A 82 -10.02 -1.65 -28.71
CA ILE A 82 -9.87 -0.47 -27.83
C ILE A 82 -8.56 0.27 -28.11
N GLN A 83 -7.46 -0.46 -28.33
CA GLN A 83 -6.15 0.09 -28.62
C GLN A 83 -6.11 0.82 -29.98
N ALA A 84 -6.88 0.34 -30.96
CA ALA A 84 -6.99 0.96 -32.28
C ALA A 84 -7.73 2.31 -32.24
N GLN A 85 -8.61 2.53 -31.25
CA GLN A 85 -9.28 3.80 -31.04
C GLN A 85 -8.32 4.83 -30.44
N THR A 86 -7.75 5.67 -31.31
CA THR A 86 -6.70 6.62 -30.93
C THR A 86 -7.16 7.67 -29.93
N TRP A 87 -8.41 8.13 -30.01
CA TRP A 87 -9.03 9.09 -29.10
C TRP A 87 -10.03 8.34 -28.19
N GLY A 88 -9.83 8.41 -26.88
CA GLY A 88 -10.61 7.64 -25.92
C GLY A 88 -9.94 6.30 -25.58
N GLY A 89 -10.21 5.24 -26.36
CA GLY A 89 -9.82 3.86 -26.02
C GLY A 89 -8.35 3.68 -25.62
N ARG A 90 -7.42 3.95 -26.54
CA ARG A 90 -5.97 3.83 -26.31
C ARG A 90 -5.47 4.68 -25.15
N TRP A 91 -5.92 5.93 -25.05
CA TRP A 91 -5.48 6.86 -24.01
C TRP A 91 -6.02 6.46 -22.63
N VAL A 92 -7.28 6.04 -22.54
CA VAL A 92 -7.89 5.57 -21.28
C VAL A 92 -7.23 4.25 -20.84
N ARG A 93 -6.92 3.35 -21.78
CA ARG A 93 -6.18 2.11 -21.48
C ARG A 93 -4.78 2.40 -20.94
N ALA A 94 -4.04 3.29 -21.61
CA ALA A 94 -2.72 3.72 -21.15
C ALA A 94 -2.80 4.42 -19.78
N LEU A 95 -3.80 5.28 -19.57
CA LEU A 95 -4.04 5.94 -18.29
C LEU A 95 -4.34 4.94 -17.18
N HIS A 96 -5.20 3.96 -17.42
CA HIS A 96 -5.49 2.89 -16.47
C HIS A 96 -4.19 2.12 -16.12
N ARG A 97 -3.39 1.78 -17.13
CA ARG A 97 -2.12 1.06 -16.96
C ARG A 97 -1.08 1.85 -16.15
N TYR A 98 -0.85 3.13 -16.45
CA TYR A 98 0.15 3.96 -15.76
C TYR A 98 -0.33 4.44 -14.39
N ALA A 99 -1.63 4.63 -14.20
CA ALA A 99 -2.21 4.93 -12.89
C ALA A 99 -1.98 3.77 -11.89
N THR A 100 -1.94 2.52 -12.37
CA THR A 100 -1.59 1.35 -11.55
C THR A 100 -0.17 1.46 -10.99
N ASP A 101 0.84 1.74 -11.83
CA ASP A 101 2.23 1.94 -11.40
C ASP A 101 2.36 3.09 -10.40
N ALA A 102 1.73 4.23 -10.72
CA ALA A 102 1.72 5.39 -9.85
C ALA A 102 1.08 5.08 -8.48
N THR A 103 0.04 4.23 -8.46
CA THR A 103 -0.63 3.80 -7.22
C THR A 103 0.30 2.96 -6.36
N LEU A 104 1.01 1.98 -6.93
CA LEU A 104 1.97 1.17 -6.17
C LEU A 104 3.07 2.02 -5.55
N ILE A 105 3.64 2.93 -6.32
CA ILE A 105 4.73 3.81 -5.84
C ILE A 105 4.22 4.73 -4.73
N ALA A 106 3.01 5.29 -4.89
CA ALA A 106 2.38 6.09 -3.84
C ALA A 106 2.16 5.26 -2.57
N VAL A 107 1.69 4.01 -2.68
CA VAL A 107 1.51 3.10 -1.52
C VAL A 107 2.85 2.73 -0.89
N PHE A 108 3.89 2.46 -1.68
CA PHE A 108 5.24 2.18 -1.19
C PHE A 108 5.76 3.35 -0.33
N PHE A 109 5.72 4.58 -0.85
CA PHE A 109 6.13 5.75 -0.08
C PHE A 109 5.21 6.01 1.10
N HIS A 110 3.92 5.70 1.01
CA HIS A 110 3.01 5.79 2.15
C HIS A 110 3.47 4.90 3.31
N ILE A 111 3.82 3.64 3.04
CA ILE A 111 4.34 2.69 4.03
C ILE A 111 5.67 3.20 4.61
N VAL A 112 6.61 3.61 3.76
CA VAL A 112 7.93 4.12 4.19
C VAL A 112 7.78 5.32 5.12
N GLN A 113 6.93 6.30 4.78
CA GLN A 113 6.71 7.49 5.61
C GLN A 113 6.10 7.14 6.97
N LEU A 114 5.18 6.17 7.02
CA LEU A 114 4.63 5.67 8.29
C LEU A 114 5.71 4.99 9.15
N LEU A 115 6.64 4.24 8.56
CA LEU A 115 7.77 3.62 9.25
C LEU A 115 8.76 4.67 9.78
N CYS A 116 9.12 5.68 8.98
CA CYS A 116 9.97 6.81 9.38
C CYS A 116 9.39 7.58 10.57
N GLN A 117 8.06 7.75 10.59
CA GLN A 117 7.34 8.43 11.66
C GLN A 117 6.99 7.52 12.85
N GLY A 118 7.24 6.21 12.75
CA GLY A 118 6.89 5.22 13.79
C GLY A 118 5.38 5.08 14.03
N LYS A 119 4.57 5.32 13.00
CA LYS A 119 3.09 5.36 13.07
C LYS A 119 2.45 4.00 12.75
N THR A 120 2.94 2.92 13.36
CA THR A 120 2.51 1.55 13.06
C THR A 120 1.71 0.88 14.18
N TRP A 121 1.73 1.42 15.40
CA TRP A 121 1.17 0.78 16.60
C TRP A 121 0.11 1.65 17.29
N GLY A 122 -0.52 1.07 18.33
CA GLY A 122 -1.50 1.74 19.18
C GLY A 122 -2.84 1.96 18.46
N PRO A 123 -3.43 3.17 18.50
CA PRO A 123 -4.69 3.47 17.80
C PRO A 123 -4.59 3.29 16.27
N ARG A 124 -3.36 3.26 15.73
CA ARG A 124 -3.09 3.12 14.30
C ARG A 124 -2.88 1.68 13.85
N THR A 125 -2.89 0.69 14.75
CA THR A 125 -2.72 -0.72 14.38
C THR A 125 -3.80 -1.18 13.39
N LEU A 126 -5.06 -0.73 13.55
CA LEU A 126 -6.13 -1.04 12.60
C LEU A 126 -5.83 -0.50 11.21
N ALA A 127 -5.39 0.76 11.12
CA ALA A 127 -5.00 1.38 9.84
C ALA A 127 -3.81 0.63 9.22
N TRP A 128 -2.84 0.20 10.02
CA TRP A 128 -1.71 -0.58 9.52
C TRP A 128 -2.14 -1.93 8.92
N ILE A 129 -2.88 -2.74 9.67
CA ILE A 129 -3.31 -4.08 9.23
C ILE A 129 -4.23 -3.98 8.01
N SER A 130 -5.22 -3.09 8.03
CA SER A 130 -6.08 -2.84 6.87
C SER A 130 -5.28 -2.34 5.66
N GLY A 131 -4.22 -1.56 5.87
CA GLY A 131 -3.30 -1.14 4.80
C GLY A 131 -2.52 -2.29 4.17
N VAL A 132 -2.10 -3.28 4.96
CA VAL A 132 -1.47 -4.51 4.45
C VAL A 132 -2.48 -5.32 3.62
N VAL A 133 -3.73 -5.43 4.07
CA VAL A 133 -4.80 -6.08 3.30
C VAL A 133 -5.07 -5.34 1.98
N LEU A 134 -5.10 -4.00 1.99
CA LEU A 134 -5.23 -3.19 0.77
C LEU A 134 -4.07 -3.38 -0.20
N LEU A 135 -2.84 -3.50 0.30
CA LEU A 135 -1.66 -3.78 -0.54
C LEU A 135 -1.78 -5.15 -1.20
N ALA A 136 -2.16 -6.19 -0.46
CA ALA A 136 -2.37 -7.53 -1.02
C ALA A 136 -3.49 -7.52 -2.08
N ALA A 137 -4.62 -6.87 -1.79
CA ALA A 137 -5.72 -6.71 -2.73
C ALA A 137 -5.31 -5.96 -4.01
N LEU A 138 -4.48 -4.91 -3.89
CA LEU A 138 -3.94 -4.17 -5.03
C LEU A 138 -3.07 -5.07 -5.92
N ILE A 139 -2.21 -5.91 -5.33
CA ILE A 139 -1.35 -6.84 -6.09
C ILE A 139 -2.21 -7.87 -6.84
N VAL A 140 -3.16 -8.51 -6.16
CA VAL A 140 -4.06 -9.50 -6.79
C VAL A 140 -4.92 -8.87 -7.89
N SER A 141 -5.49 -7.69 -7.64
CA SER A 141 -6.25 -6.93 -8.64
C SER A 141 -5.38 -6.59 -9.86
N THR A 142 -4.11 -6.27 -9.65
CA THR A 142 -3.20 -5.96 -10.75
C THR A 142 -2.88 -7.21 -11.58
N MET A 143 -2.62 -8.34 -10.93
CA MET A 143 -2.39 -9.62 -11.62
C MET A 143 -3.59 -10.02 -12.50
N THR A 144 -4.81 -9.98 -11.94
CA THR A 144 -6.04 -10.27 -12.70
C THR A 144 -6.23 -9.31 -13.89
N GLY A 145 -5.84 -8.04 -13.74
CA GLY A 145 -5.87 -7.05 -14.82
C GLY A 145 -4.91 -7.37 -15.97
N TYR A 146 -3.70 -7.86 -15.67
CA TYR A 146 -2.78 -8.36 -16.71
C TYR A 146 -3.35 -9.60 -17.42
N VAL A 147 -3.99 -10.51 -16.70
CA VAL A 147 -4.64 -11.70 -17.29
C VAL A 147 -5.80 -11.31 -18.22
N MET A 148 -6.54 -10.23 -17.93
CA MET A 148 -7.59 -9.74 -18.83
C MET A 148 -7.06 -9.33 -20.21
N VAL A 149 -5.77 -8.97 -20.31
CA VAL A 149 -5.14 -8.60 -21.57
C VAL A 149 -5.02 -9.77 -22.53
N TRP A 150 -4.71 -10.94 -21.98
CA TRP A 150 -4.53 -12.18 -22.72
C TRP A 150 -3.53 -12.10 -23.88
N ASP A 151 -2.48 -11.30 -23.70
CA ASP A 151 -1.27 -11.32 -24.52
C ASP A 151 -0.23 -12.29 -23.91
N GLN A 152 0.94 -12.43 -24.53
CA GLN A 152 2.01 -13.32 -24.02
C GLN A 152 2.40 -13.04 -22.57
N HIS A 153 2.39 -11.77 -22.14
CA HIS A 153 2.65 -11.40 -20.74
C HIS A 153 1.50 -11.84 -19.82
N GLY A 154 0.25 -11.55 -20.20
CA GLY A 154 -0.93 -12.00 -19.47
C GLY A 154 -1.02 -13.52 -19.33
N GLN A 155 -0.69 -14.28 -20.37
CA GLN A 155 -0.57 -15.74 -20.32
C GLN A 155 0.44 -16.19 -19.29
N LEU A 156 1.62 -15.57 -19.29
CA LEU A 156 2.70 -15.95 -18.40
C LEU A 156 2.38 -15.61 -16.94
N VAL A 157 1.73 -14.48 -16.68
CA VAL A 157 1.22 -14.14 -15.34
C VAL A 157 0.16 -15.14 -14.89
N ALA A 158 -0.75 -15.55 -15.77
CA ALA A 158 -1.80 -16.52 -15.45
C ALA A 158 -1.22 -17.91 -15.10
N THR A 159 -0.32 -18.43 -15.93
CA THR A 159 0.29 -19.75 -15.70
C THR A 159 1.23 -19.75 -14.50
N SER A 160 2.02 -18.69 -14.32
CA SER A 160 2.88 -18.54 -13.14
C SER A 160 2.09 -18.36 -11.85
N GLY A 161 0.97 -17.61 -11.90
CA GLY A 161 0.07 -17.45 -10.76
C GLY A 161 -0.62 -18.77 -10.36
N LEU A 162 -0.97 -19.63 -11.33
CA LEU A 162 -1.52 -20.95 -11.05
C LEU A 162 -0.54 -21.82 -10.27
N LEU A 163 0.74 -21.83 -10.65
CA LEU A 163 1.79 -22.58 -9.92
C LEU A 163 1.91 -22.13 -8.45
N LEU A 164 1.77 -20.83 -8.17
CA LEU A 164 1.79 -20.33 -6.80
C LEU A 164 0.54 -20.75 -5.99
N LEU A 165 -0.62 -20.80 -6.65
CA LEU A 165 -1.88 -21.21 -6.00
C LEU A 165 -1.93 -22.71 -5.74
N GLU A 166 -1.35 -23.52 -6.63
CA GLU A 166 -1.16 -24.97 -6.44
C GLU A 166 -0.23 -25.25 -5.25
N GLU A 167 0.89 -24.52 -5.13
CA GLU A 167 1.80 -24.61 -3.98
C GLU A 167 1.08 -24.30 -2.65
N LEU A 168 0.16 -23.33 -2.65
CA LEU A 168 -0.65 -22.99 -1.48
C LEU A 168 -1.82 -23.96 -1.23
N SER A 169 -2.01 -24.97 -2.08
CA SER A 169 -3.15 -25.90 -2.05
C SER A 169 -4.51 -25.20 -2.04
N LEU A 170 -4.61 -23.99 -2.62
CA LEU A 170 -5.84 -23.19 -2.62
C LEU A 170 -6.79 -23.54 -3.78
N LEU A 171 -6.27 -24.20 -4.81
CA LEU A 171 -7.02 -24.64 -5.99
C LEU A 171 -7.02 -26.16 -6.10
N GLY A 172 -8.09 -26.73 -6.65
CA GLY A 172 -8.16 -28.16 -6.93
C GLY A 172 -7.47 -28.54 -8.24
N ASP A 173 -7.06 -29.81 -8.34
CA ASP A 173 -6.27 -30.43 -9.43
C ASP A 173 -6.81 -30.20 -10.87
N ASN A 174 -8.05 -29.71 -11.02
CA ASN A 174 -8.75 -29.58 -12.29
C ASN A 174 -8.38 -28.33 -13.12
N ILE A 175 -7.82 -27.28 -12.53
CA ILE A 175 -7.60 -26.01 -13.24
C ILE A 175 -6.39 -26.09 -14.19
N GLY A 176 -5.36 -26.84 -13.82
CA GLY A 176 -4.16 -27.06 -14.65
C GLY A 176 -4.46 -27.62 -16.04
N LEU A 177 -5.49 -28.46 -16.18
CA LEU A 177 -5.94 -28.98 -17.48
C LEU A 177 -6.43 -27.89 -18.43
N SER A 178 -7.04 -26.83 -17.92
CA SER A 178 -7.55 -25.74 -18.76
C SER A 178 -6.39 -24.97 -19.43
N PHE A 179 -5.25 -24.88 -18.74
CA PHE A 179 -4.04 -24.22 -19.25
C PHE A 179 -3.12 -25.15 -20.07
N SER A 180 -3.59 -26.36 -20.38
CA SER A 180 -2.81 -27.36 -21.11
C SER A 180 -2.59 -27.02 -22.58
N GLY A 181 -3.49 -26.22 -23.18
CA GLY A 181 -3.49 -25.91 -24.61
C GLY A 181 -4.29 -26.87 -25.48
N ARG A 182 -4.96 -27.89 -24.90
CA ARG A 182 -5.87 -28.82 -25.64
C ARG A 182 -7.05 -28.12 -26.30
N SER A 183 -7.58 -27.11 -25.63
CA SER A 183 -8.64 -26.26 -26.13
C SER A 183 -8.34 -24.81 -25.72
N PRO A 184 -8.90 -23.82 -26.42
CA PRO A 184 -8.93 -22.45 -25.91
C PRO A 184 -9.56 -22.42 -24.52
N LEU A 185 -9.13 -21.47 -23.68
CA LEU A 185 -9.74 -21.28 -22.37
C LEU A 185 -11.23 -20.91 -22.52
N PRO A 186 -12.12 -21.48 -21.69
CA PRO A 186 -13.54 -21.18 -21.77
C PRO A 186 -13.84 -19.75 -21.36
N SER A 187 -14.86 -19.13 -21.95
CA SER A 187 -15.27 -17.75 -21.60
C SER A 187 -15.65 -17.58 -20.12
N SER A 188 -16.04 -18.67 -19.43
CA SER A 188 -16.31 -18.66 -17.99
C SER A 188 -15.07 -18.32 -17.16
N PHE A 189 -13.86 -18.73 -17.60
CA PHE A 189 -12.60 -18.34 -16.96
C PHE A 189 -12.39 -16.83 -17.04
N PHE A 190 -12.53 -16.25 -18.24
CA PHE A 190 -12.37 -14.81 -18.45
C PHE A 190 -13.45 -14.00 -17.74
N PHE A 191 -14.68 -14.50 -17.70
CA PHE A 191 -15.76 -13.90 -16.91
C PHE A 191 -15.42 -13.89 -15.40
N MET A 192 -14.93 -15.01 -14.85
CA MET A 192 -14.52 -15.08 -13.46
C MET A 192 -13.35 -14.13 -13.16
N ASN A 193 -12.34 -14.08 -14.03
CA ASN A 193 -11.20 -13.18 -13.89
C ASN A 193 -11.63 -11.71 -13.95
N LEU A 194 -12.52 -11.35 -14.89
CA LEU A 194 -13.13 -10.03 -14.98
C LEU A 194 -13.93 -9.69 -13.72
N PHE A 195 -14.76 -10.62 -13.23
CA PHE A 195 -15.54 -10.44 -12.01
C PHE A 195 -14.62 -10.16 -10.82
N LEU A 196 -13.55 -10.93 -10.63
CA LEU A 196 -12.58 -10.70 -9.56
C LEU A 196 -11.87 -9.34 -9.72
N HIS A 197 -11.45 -8.99 -10.93
CA HIS A 197 -10.79 -7.72 -11.22
C HIS A 197 -11.70 -6.50 -10.92
N VAL A 198 -13.02 -6.63 -11.06
CA VAL A 198 -13.98 -5.58 -10.71
C VAL A 198 -14.36 -5.61 -9.23
N ALA A 199 -14.59 -6.80 -8.68
CA ALA A 199 -15.05 -6.98 -7.30
C ALA A 199 -13.97 -6.60 -6.27
N ILE A 200 -12.70 -6.90 -6.53
CA ILE A 200 -11.59 -6.61 -5.61
C ILE A 200 -11.43 -5.10 -5.38
N PRO A 201 -11.33 -4.23 -6.39
CA PRO A 201 -11.31 -2.77 -6.19
C PRO A 201 -12.53 -2.23 -5.46
N LEU A 202 -13.73 -2.75 -5.74
CA LEU A 202 -14.94 -2.34 -5.02
C LEU A 202 -14.86 -2.71 -3.52
N ALA A 203 -14.38 -3.92 -3.21
CA ALA A 203 -14.10 -4.33 -1.84
C ALA A 203 -12.98 -3.50 -1.20
N MET A 204 -11.97 -3.09 -1.96
CA MET A 204 -10.91 -2.19 -1.48
C MET A 204 -11.47 -0.85 -1.01
N PHE A 205 -12.56 -0.32 -1.57
CA PHE A 205 -13.19 0.90 -1.03
C PHE A 205 -13.83 0.69 0.35
N ILE A 206 -14.39 -0.50 0.61
CA ILE A 206 -14.90 -0.86 1.94
C ILE A 206 -13.74 -0.99 2.93
N VAL A 207 -12.65 -1.66 2.54
CA VAL A 207 -11.45 -1.77 3.39
C VAL A 207 -10.78 -0.39 3.57
N MET A 208 -10.81 0.48 2.56
CA MET A 208 -10.32 1.87 2.63
C MET A 208 -11.14 2.69 3.64
N TRP A 209 -12.45 2.48 3.71
CA TRP A 209 -13.27 3.03 4.77
C TRP A 209 -12.78 2.57 6.14
N ILE A 210 -12.57 1.27 6.35
CA ILE A 210 -12.02 0.72 7.61
C ILE A 210 -10.63 1.30 7.92
N HIS A 211 -9.77 1.40 6.91
CA HIS A 211 -8.42 1.96 7.00
C HIS A 211 -8.41 3.40 7.50
N THR A 212 -9.44 4.17 7.13
CA THR A 212 -9.59 5.58 7.50
C THR A 212 -10.58 5.80 8.66
N ALA A 213 -11.32 4.78 9.09
CA ALA A 213 -12.42 4.92 10.05
C ALA A 213 -11.97 5.38 11.45
N ARG A 214 -10.77 4.99 11.89
CA ARG A 214 -10.21 5.38 13.20
C ARG A 214 -9.43 6.70 13.17
N LEU A 215 -9.54 7.44 12.08
CA LEU A 215 -8.79 8.65 11.83
C LEU A 215 -9.75 9.83 11.64
N ALA A 216 -10.10 10.52 12.74
CA ALA A 216 -10.95 11.73 12.69
C ALA A 216 -10.50 12.73 11.62
N ARG A 217 -11.43 13.20 10.76
CA ARG A 217 -11.16 14.15 9.65
C ARG A 217 -10.17 13.61 8.60
N THR A 218 -10.38 12.40 8.10
CA THR A 218 -9.65 11.94 6.90
C THR A 218 -10.06 12.77 5.69
N VAL A 219 -9.10 13.07 4.84
CA VAL A 219 -9.34 13.74 3.57
C VAL A 219 -9.19 12.66 2.50
N TRP A 220 -10.32 12.26 1.92
CA TRP A 220 -10.37 11.22 0.90
C TRP A 220 -9.93 11.76 -0.46
N PHE A 221 -10.44 12.93 -0.83
CA PHE A 221 -10.08 13.56 -2.09
C PHE A 221 -8.86 14.46 -1.91
N PRO A 222 -7.77 14.26 -2.67
CA PRO A 222 -6.65 15.18 -2.66
C PRO A 222 -7.07 16.49 -3.35
N ILE A 223 -7.70 17.42 -2.63
CA ILE A 223 -8.05 18.78 -3.12
C ILE A 223 -6.78 19.66 -3.23
N SER A 224 -5.65 19.06 -3.57
CA SER A 224 -4.35 19.69 -3.61
C SER A 224 -3.83 19.74 -5.04
N GLN A 225 -3.11 20.81 -5.35
CA GLN A 225 -2.43 21.03 -6.62
C GLN A 225 -1.65 19.79 -7.13
N ILE A 226 -1.11 18.97 -6.23
CA ILE A 226 -0.40 17.72 -6.58
C ILE A 226 -1.28 16.76 -7.39
N PHE A 227 -2.55 16.58 -7.01
CA PHE A 227 -3.42 15.66 -7.74
C PHE A 227 -3.63 16.12 -9.18
N TYR A 228 -3.80 17.42 -9.40
CA TYR A 228 -3.88 17.99 -10.75
C TYR A 228 -2.57 17.80 -11.51
N TYR A 229 -1.41 18.00 -10.89
CA TYR A 229 -0.10 17.74 -11.53
C TYR A 229 0.06 16.27 -11.91
N SER A 230 -0.33 15.34 -11.03
CA SER A 230 -0.29 13.91 -11.31
C SER A 230 -1.28 13.52 -12.41
N LEU A 231 -2.51 14.05 -12.40
CA LEU A 231 -3.51 13.76 -13.43
C LEU A 231 -3.07 14.30 -14.80
N ILE A 232 -2.59 15.54 -14.87
CA ILE A 232 -2.07 16.15 -16.09
C ILE A 232 -0.84 15.37 -16.58
N GLY A 233 0.10 15.05 -15.69
CA GLY A 233 1.29 14.29 -16.02
C GLY A 233 0.97 12.88 -16.55
N LEU A 234 0.03 12.17 -15.92
CA LEU A 234 -0.45 10.87 -16.39
C LEU A 234 -1.16 10.96 -17.73
N PHE A 235 -1.97 12.00 -17.95
CA PHE A 235 -2.64 12.23 -19.23
C PHE A 235 -1.63 12.50 -20.35
N ILE A 236 -0.64 13.38 -20.12
CA ILE A 236 0.46 13.64 -21.06
C ILE A 236 1.22 12.35 -21.36
N LEU A 237 1.61 11.60 -20.32
CA LEU A 237 2.30 10.32 -20.47
C LEU A 237 1.49 9.34 -21.33
N SER A 238 0.20 9.21 -21.06
CA SER A 238 -0.71 8.30 -21.78
C SER A 238 -0.94 8.70 -23.24
N CYS A 239 -0.81 9.99 -23.55
CA CYS A 239 -0.91 10.49 -24.93
C CYS A 239 0.40 10.28 -25.70
N VAL A 240 1.55 10.48 -25.05
CA VAL A 240 2.88 10.44 -25.67
C VAL A 240 3.41 9.01 -25.80
N ILE A 241 3.28 8.22 -24.73
CA ILE A 241 3.74 6.83 -24.67
C ILE A 241 2.49 5.95 -24.59
N PRO A 242 2.01 5.40 -25.72
CA PRO A 242 0.94 4.41 -25.66
C PRO A 242 1.48 3.17 -24.97
N ALA A 243 0.68 2.53 -24.13
CA ALA A 243 0.95 1.15 -23.70
C ALA A 243 0.59 0.24 -24.89
N PRO A 244 1.54 -0.43 -25.58
CA PRO A 244 1.19 -1.38 -26.64
C PRO A 244 0.69 -2.71 -26.05
N LEU A 245 0.12 -3.56 -26.89
CA LEU A 245 -0.18 -4.96 -26.57
C LEU A 245 1.01 -5.81 -27.03
N ALA A 246 1.35 -6.87 -26.32
CA ALA A 246 2.24 -7.90 -26.86
C ALA A 246 1.48 -8.79 -27.85
N GLU A 247 2.19 -9.74 -28.46
CA GLU A 247 1.59 -10.77 -29.31
C GLU A 247 0.51 -11.56 -28.56
N PRO A 248 -0.50 -12.11 -29.25
CA PRO A 248 -1.58 -12.86 -28.63
C PRO A 248 -1.06 -14.09 -27.88
N ALA A 249 -1.71 -14.42 -26.77
CA ALA A 249 -1.42 -15.62 -25.99
C ALA A 249 -1.61 -16.89 -26.84
N ASN A 250 -0.61 -17.77 -26.79
CA ASN A 250 -0.67 -19.12 -27.36
C ASN A 250 -0.11 -20.13 -26.34
N LEU A 251 -0.97 -20.99 -25.79
CA LEU A 251 -0.60 -21.99 -24.78
C LEU A 251 0.30 -23.11 -25.33
N LEU A 252 0.40 -23.23 -26.65
CA LEU A 252 1.25 -24.18 -27.37
C LEU A 252 2.59 -23.57 -27.79
N LEU A 253 2.88 -22.34 -27.39
CA LEU A 253 4.14 -21.68 -27.69
C LEU A 253 4.72 -21.06 -26.42
N VAL A 254 5.98 -21.38 -26.14
CA VAL A 254 6.78 -20.71 -25.12
C VAL A 254 7.46 -19.52 -25.79
N PRO A 255 7.06 -18.28 -25.44
CA PRO A 255 7.60 -17.10 -26.09
C PRO A 255 9.09 -16.91 -25.78
N GLN A 256 9.85 -16.57 -26.83
CA GLN A 256 11.30 -16.34 -26.75
C GLN A 256 11.64 -14.99 -26.10
N GLU A 257 10.84 -13.96 -26.37
CA GLU A 257 10.95 -12.64 -25.74
C GLU A 257 9.59 -12.18 -25.24
N VAL A 258 9.48 -11.88 -23.94
CA VAL A 258 8.26 -11.31 -23.36
C VAL A 258 8.60 -10.05 -22.57
N PRO A 259 7.87 -8.93 -22.78
CA PRO A 259 7.96 -7.78 -21.89
C PRO A 259 7.30 -8.11 -20.54
N ILE A 260 8.06 -7.98 -19.45
CA ILE A 260 7.57 -8.19 -18.08
C ILE A 260 7.57 -6.88 -17.33
N ASP A 261 6.51 -6.69 -16.54
CA ASP A 261 6.44 -5.61 -15.59
C ASP A 261 7.28 -5.88 -14.33
N LEU A 262 8.24 -5.01 -14.07
CA LEU A 262 9.13 -5.13 -12.91
C LEU A 262 8.42 -4.83 -11.59
N TRP A 263 7.41 -3.98 -11.58
CA TRP A 263 6.80 -3.50 -10.34
C TRP A 263 5.94 -4.56 -9.66
N TYR A 264 5.19 -5.33 -10.45
CA TYR A 264 4.25 -6.33 -9.95
C TYR A 264 4.66 -7.77 -10.26
N ASN A 265 5.34 -7.99 -11.39
CA ASN A 265 5.60 -9.32 -11.93
C ASN A 265 7.10 -9.68 -11.89
N PHE A 266 7.91 -9.03 -11.04
CA PHE A 266 9.35 -9.33 -10.89
C PHE A 266 9.67 -10.77 -10.49
N TRP A 267 8.69 -11.51 -9.95
CA TRP A 267 8.84 -12.90 -9.49
C TRP A 267 8.59 -13.92 -10.61
N VAL A 268 7.84 -13.56 -11.65
CA VAL A 268 7.56 -14.39 -12.83
C VAL A 268 8.83 -14.94 -13.52
N PRO A 269 9.89 -14.16 -13.72
CA PRO A 269 11.13 -14.62 -14.35
C PRO A 269 11.78 -15.78 -13.63
N PHE A 270 11.74 -15.79 -12.29
CA PHE A 270 12.37 -16.84 -11.50
C PHE A 270 11.73 -18.20 -11.81
N LEU A 271 10.39 -18.24 -11.85
CA LEU A 271 9.64 -19.45 -12.19
C LEU A 271 9.94 -19.92 -13.63
N GLN A 272 10.13 -18.99 -14.57
CA GLN A 272 10.51 -19.32 -15.95
C GLN A 272 11.91 -19.93 -16.07
N HIS A 273 12.82 -19.60 -15.16
CA HIS A 273 14.15 -20.22 -15.10
C HIS A 273 14.18 -21.54 -14.30
N GLY A 274 13.02 -22.08 -13.94
CA GLY A 274 12.90 -23.37 -13.25
C GLY A 274 13.06 -23.31 -11.73
N THR A 275 12.99 -22.13 -11.11
CA THR A 275 12.94 -22.07 -9.64
C THR A 275 11.62 -22.65 -9.15
N PRO A 276 11.61 -23.50 -8.10
CA PRO A 276 10.36 -24.06 -7.60
C PRO A 276 9.45 -22.97 -6.98
N PRO A 277 8.11 -23.11 -7.06
CA PRO A 277 7.15 -22.11 -6.56
C PRO A 277 7.34 -21.71 -5.10
N SER A 278 7.79 -22.65 -4.25
CA SER A 278 8.08 -22.41 -2.83
C SER A 278 9.09 -21.29 -2.59
N PHE A 279 10.06 -21.07 -3.50
CA PHE A 279 11.02 -19.96 -3.40
C PHE A 279 10.38 -18.58 -3.57
N ILE A 280 9.16 -18.51 -4.11
CA ILE A 280 8.40 -17.29 -4.27
C ILE A 280 7.36 -17.17 -3.14
N VAL A 281 6.58 -18.24 -2.92
CA VAL A 281 5.51 -18.26 -1.90
C VAL A 281 6.06 -17.99 -0.50
N VAL A 282 7.19 -18.63 -0.12
CA VAL A 282 7.76 -18.50 1.24
C VAL A 282 8.21 -17.07 1.52
N PRO A 283 9.01 -16.39 0.68
CA PRO A 283 9.35 -14.98 0.90
C PRO A 283 8.13 -14.04 0.94
N PHE A 284 7.13 -14.23 0.07
CA PHE A 284 5.90 -13.42 0.14
C PHE A 284 5.14 -13.64 1.45
N ALA A 285 5.02 -14.89 1.91
CA ALA A 285 4.39 -15.22 3.19
C ALA A 285 5.17 -14.64 4.37
N ILE A 286 6.51 -14.72 4.36
CA ILE A 286 7.38 -14.11 5.38
C ILE A 286 7.21 -12.58 5.37
N ALA A 287 7.22 -11.94 4.20
CA ALA A 287 7.05 -10.49 4.10
C ALA A 287 5.67 -10.06 4.64
N ALA A 288 4.61 -10.79 4.30
CA ALA A 288 3.27 -10.55 4.83
C ALA A 288 3.23 -10.71 6.35
N LEU A 289 3.80 -11.80 6.89
CA LEU A 289 3.87 -12.05 8.33
C LEU A 289 4.67 -10.97 9.06
N LEU A 290 5.79 -10.53 8.50
CA LEU A 290 6.61 -9.44 9.04
C LEU A 290 5.81 -8.13 9.08
N LEU A 291 5.11 -7.77 8.00
CA LEU A 291 4.29 -6.55 7.95
C LEU A 291 3.12 -6.60 8.94
N VAL A 292 2.42 -7.73 9.05
CA VAL A 292 1.30 -7.91 9.98
C VAL A 292 1.77 -7.92 11.43
N SER A 293 2.90 -8.56 11.71
CA SER A 293 3.45 -8.61 13.06
C SER A 293 4.09 -7.28 13.48
N LEU A 294 4.53 -6.44 12.53
CA LEU A 294 5.29 -5.20 12.76
C LEU A 294 4.77 -4.34 13.94
N PRO A 295 3.45 -4.07 14.09
CA PRO A 295 2.92 -3.28 15.21
C PRO A 295 3.24 -3.83 16.62
N TYR A 296 3.49 -5.13 16.75
CA TYR A 296 3.67 -5.80 18.05
C TYR A 296 5.09 -5.71 18.60
N TRP A 297 6.11 -5.76 17.73
CA TRP A 297 7.53 -5.72 18.07
C TRP A 297 8.18 -4.38 17.71
N TRP A 298 7.58 -3.61 16.81
CA TRP A 298 7.96 -2.24 16.47
C TRP A 298 7.25 -1.20 17.36
N LYS A 299 7.13 -1.51 18.66
CA LYS A 299 6.60 -0.61 19.70
C LYS A 299 7.75 0.06 20.48
N PRO A 300 7.68 1.36 20.79
CA PRO A 300 8.70 2.02 21.60
C PRO A 300 8.78 1.39 23.00
N ARG A 301 10.00 1.31 23.57
CA ARG A 301 10.21 0.77 24.93
C ARG A 301 9.46 1.61 25.97
N LYS A 302 8.87 0.93 26.96
CA LYS A 302 7.89 1.42 27.96
C LYS A 302 8.33 2.66 28.76
N SER A 303 9.63 2.95 28.86
CA SER A 303 10.20 4.07 29.64
C SER A 303 9.97 5.47 29.05
N SER A 304 8.97 5.62 28.16
CA SER A 304 8.79 6.81 27.34
C SER A 304 7.36 7.17 26.99
N PHE A 305 6.40 6.47 27.59
CA PHE A 305 5.01 6.88 27.48
C PHE A 305 4.87 8.26 28.13
N SER A 306 4.73 9.23 27.25
CA SER A 306 4.00 10.47 27.44
C SER A 306 2.72 10.12 28.21
N GLU A 307 2.66 10.46 29.50
CA GLU A 307 1.54 10.11 30.39
C GLU A 307 0.19 10.45 29.75
N ILE A 308 -0.81 9.59 29.91
CA ILE A 308 -2.14 9.83 29.33
C ILE A 308 -2.65 11.21 29.74
N SER A 309 -3.45 11.85 28.88
CA SER A 309 -4.09 13.10 29.27
C SER A 309 -5.09 12.82 30.39
N GLU A 310 -4.99 13.59 31.46
CA GLU A 310 -5.86 13.53 32.63
C GLU A 310 -6.82 14.72 32.61
N VAL A 311 -7.98 14.54 33.22
CA VAL A 311 -9.02 15.57 33.34
C VAL A 311 -9.17 15.90 34.82
N ARG A 312 -9.20 17.20 35.13
CA ARG A 312 -9.56 17.71 36.45
C ARG A 312 -11.07 17.91 36.48
N ASP A 313 -11.76 16.94 37.05
CA ASP A 313 -13.23 16.86 37.04
C ASP A 313 -13.89 18.14 37.57
N GLU A 314 -13.34 18.72 38.64
CA GLU A 314 -13.84 19.95 39.27
C GLU A 314 -13.82 21.19 38.35
N GLN A 315 -12.94 21.20 37.34
CA GLN A 315 -12.79 22.32 36.41
C GLN A 315 -13.45 22.07 35.05
N CYS A 316 -13.92 20.85 34.79
CA CYS A 316 -14.46 20.50 33.49
C CYS A 316 -15.88 21.08 33.31
N THR A 317 -16.06 21.96 32.33
CA THR A 317 -17.37 22.57 32.03
C THR A 317 -18.25 21.74 31.10
N GLY A 318 -17.72 20.67 30.51
CA GLY A 318 -18.46 19.82 29.57
C GLY A 318 -18.66 20.38 28.16
N CYS A 319 -17.90 21.41 27.74
CA CYS A 319 -18.07 22.09 26.43
C CYS A 319 -17.79 21.23 25.18
N THR A 320 -17.28 20.00 25.33
CA THR A 320 -16.99 19.01 24.27
C THR A 320 -15.85 19.35 23.28
N GLN A 321 -15.22 20.52 23.38
CA GLN A 321 -14.22 20.96 22.39
C GLN A 321 -13.00 20.03 22.31
N CYS A 322 -12.46 19.60 23.45
CA CYS A 322 -11.31 18.69 23.49
C CYS A 322 -11.60 17.37 22.78
N ALA A 323 -12.83 16.85 22.88
CA ALA A 323 -13.26 15.65 22.18
C ALA A 323 -13.34 15.86 20.66
N ARG A 324 -13.87 17.00 20.20
CA ARG A 324 -13.90 17.37 18.78
C ARG A 324 -12.49 17.54 18.21
N ASP A 325 -11.55 18.07 18.99
CA ASP A 325 -10.19 18.36 18.53
C ASP A 325 -9.24 17.17 18.58
N CYS A 326 -9.56 16.15 19.38
CA CYS A 326 -8.75 14.95 19.48
C CYS A 326 -8.66 14.22 18.11
N PRO A 327 -7.49 14.20 17.45
CA PRO A 327 -7.36 13.59 16.12
C PRO A 327 -7.35 12.04 16.18
N TYR A 328 -7.44 11.48 17.38
CA TYR A 328 -7.39 10.06 17.70
C TYR A 328 -8.69 9.54 18.32
N GLU A 329 -9.71 10.41 18.48
CA GLU A 329 -10.99 10.07 19.11
C GLU A 329 -10.84 9.44 20.51
N ALA A 330 -9.79 9.84 21.23
CA ALA A 330 -9.45 9.27 22.53
C ALA A 330 -10.26 9.84 23.70
N ILE A 331 -11.16 10.79 23.45
CA ILE A 331 -11.88 11.53 24.49
C ILE A 331 -13.37 11.35 24.23
N THR A 332 -14.06 10.77 25.20
CA THR A 332 -15.51 10.56 25.19
C THR A 332 -16.14 11.45 26.24
N MET A 333 -17.30 12.02 25.93
CA MET A 333 -18.07 12.80 26.90
C MET A 333 -19.02 11.85 27.64
N ILE A 334 -18.91 11.79 28.96
CA ILE A 334 -19.78 10.99 29.83
C ILE A 334 -20.61 11.92 30.72
N PRO A 335 -21.78 11.50 31.25
CA PRO A 335 -22.49 12.30 32.24
C PRO A 335 -21.63 12.47 33.51
N HIS A 336 -21.56 13.67 34.08
CA HIS A 336 -20.95 13.88 35.38
C HIS A 336 -21.77 13.16 36.47
N THR A 337 -21.13 12.74 37.55
CA THR A 337 -21.78 12.15 38.74
C THR A 337 -22.90 13.00 39.34
N ASN A 338 -22.90 14.31 39.07
CA ASN A 338 -23.89 15.27 39.56
C ASN A 338 -25.09 15.39 38.61
N GLY A 339 -25.08 14.72 37.46
CA GLY A 339 -26.13 14.72 36.43
C GLY A 339 -26.30 16.03 35.63
N LYS A 340 -25.63 17.12 36.02
CA LYS A 340 -25.89 18.47 35.48
C LYS A 340 -25.13 18.84 34.22
N HIS A 341 -24.01 18.18 33.92
CA HIS A 341 -23.17 18.48 32.77
C HIS A 341 -22.38 17.25 32.32
N LEU A 342 -21.77 17.34 31.12
CA LEU A 342 -20.90 16.30 30.60
C LEU A 342 -19.48 16.44 31.16
N LEU A 343 -18.81 15.33 31.41
CA LEU A 343 -17.42 15.24 31.82
C LEU A 343 -16.61 14.60 30.69
N ALA A 344 -15.45 15.17 30.37
CA ALA A 344 -14.53 14.56 29.43
C ALA A 344 -13.82 13.37 30.10
N LYS A 345 -13.85 12.20 29.45
CA LYS A 345 -13.11 11.01 29.90
C LYS A 345 -12.13 10.58 28.82
N VAL A 346 -10.87 10.39 29.19
CA VAL A 346 -9.80 9.99 28.27
C VAL A 346 -9.63 8.48 28.31
N SER A 347 -9.66 7.85 27.13
CA SER A 347 -9.43 6.43 26.96
C SER A 347 -7.92 6.15 26.87
N ALA A 348 -7.39 5.37 27.81
CA ALA A 348 -5.98 5.00 27.84
C ALA A 348 -5.53 4.21 26.59
N GLY A 349 -6.41 3.40 26.00
CA GLY A 349 -6.11 2.63 24.79
C GLY A 349 -6.01 3.48 23.52
N HIS A 350 -6.63 4.66 23.49
CA HIS A 350 -6.67 5.55 22.33
C HIS A 350 -5.74 6.76 22.46
N CYS A 351 -5.40 7.17 23.68
CA CYS A 351 -4.63 8.37 23.92
C CYS A 351 -3.13 8.16 23.62
N VAL A 352 -2.62 8.85 22.60
CA VAL A 352 -1.17 8.89 22.30
C VAL A 352 -0.45 10.04 23.01
N SER A 353 -1.14 10.74 23.92
CA SER A 353 -0.58 11.83 24.74
C SER A 353 0.08 12.97 23.93
N CYS A 354 -0.56 13.34 22.82
CA CYS A 354 -0.11 14.43 21.95
C CYS A 354 -0.27 15.84 22.57
N GLY A 355 -1.08 16.00 23.62
CA GLY A 355 -1.31 17.27 24.31
C GLY A 355 -2.23 18.27 23.60
N ILE A 356 -2.81 17.93 22.45
CA ILE A 356 -3.72 18.82 21.70
C ILE A 356 -4.95 19.22 22.55
N CYS A 357 -5.44 18.31 23.39
CA CYS A 357 -6.54 18.56 24.31
C CYS A 357 -6.25 19.71 25.28
N ALA A 358 -5.00 19.86 25.74
CA ALA A 358 -4.59 20.95 26.62
C ALA A 358 -4.73 22.31 25.94
N ALA A 359 -4.40 22.39 24.64
CA ALA A 359 -4.58 23.61 23.87
C ALA A 359 -6.02 23.90 23.47
N SER A 360 -6.92 22.91 23.59
CA SER A 360 -8.31 22.99 23.16
C SER A 360 -9.26 23.23 24.34
N CYS A 361 -8.73 23.31 25.56
CA CYS A 361 -9.52 23.45 26.79
C CYS A 361 -9.37 24.85 27.36
N ASP A 362 -10.41 25.65 27.17
CA ASP A 362 -10.50 27.04 27.64
C ASP A 362 -10.33 27.19 29.16
N VAL A 363 -10.84 26.22 29.92
CA VAL A 363 -10.75 26.18 31.40
C VAL A 363 -9.52 25.41 31.91
N LEU A 364 -8.58 25.07 31.03
CA LEU A 364 -7.30 24.41 31.32
C LEU A 364 -7.44 23.06 32.07
N ALA A 365 -8.61 22.42 32.04
CA ALA A 365 -8.97 21.26 32.85
C ALA A 365 -8.42 19.92 32.36
N ILE A 366 -7.94 19.83 31.12
CA ILE A 366 -7.44 18.57 30.53
C ILE A 366 -6.03 18.74 29.98
N GLY A 367 -5.18 17.73 30.14
CA GLY A 367 -3.88 17.70 29.49
C GLY A 367 -3.02 16.56 30.00
N PRO A 368 -1.93 16.22 29.30
CA PRO A 368 -0.93 15.34 29.87
C PRO A 368 -0.25 16.01 31.06
N ARG A 369 0.15 15.22 32.07
CA ARG A 369 0.91 15.70 33.21
C ARG A 369 2.18 16.45 32.77
N ASN A 370 2.47 17.56 33.44
CA ASN A 370 3.59 18.46 33.17
C ASN A 370 3.62 19.08 31.75
N ARG A 371 2.51 18.98 30.99
CA ARG A 371 2.32 19.55 29.66
C ARG A 371 0.90 20.09 29.47
N THR A 372 0.29 20.52 30.57
CA THR A 372 -1.01 21.21 30.56
C THR A 372 -0.84 22.64 30.06
N ALA A 373 -1.96 23.33 29.78
CA ALA A 373 -1.91 24.74 29.42
C ALA A 373 -1.43 25.62 30.60
N LYS A 374 -1.70 25.21 31.84
CA LYS A 374 -1.16 25.86 33.04
C LYS A 374 0.36 25.78 33.09
N ASP A 375 0.94 24.60 32.86
CA ASP A 375 2.40 24.42 32.84
C ASP A 375 3.07 25.32 31.77
N GLN A 376 2.39 25.55 30.64
CA GLN A 376 2.86 26.46 29.59
C GLN A 376 2.81 27.93 30.03
N LEU A 377 1.75 28.34 30.73
CA LEU A 377 1.64 29.68 31.31
C LEU A 377 2.75 29.92 32.35
N ASP A 378 2.98 28.97 33.25
CA ASP A 378 4.03 29.08 34.28
C ASP A 378 5.43 29.18 33.63
N SER A 379 5.66 28.40 32.57
CA SER A 379 6.91 28.46 31.78
C SER A 379 7.08 29.81 31.07
N ALA A 380 6.01 30.37 30.51
CA ALA A 380 6.03 31.68 29.85
C ALA A 380 6.23 32.82 30.86
N ALA A 381 5.60 32.75 32.03
CA ALA A 381 5.81 33.70 33.12
C ALA A 381 7.28 33.69 33.61
N THR A 382 7.86 32.50 33.74
CA THR A 382 9.28 32.34 34.09
C THR A 382 10.18 32.99 33.04
N LEU A 383 9.91 32.77 31.74
CA LEU A 383 10.64 33.41 30.65
C LEU A 383 10.58 34.94 30.70
N ILE A 384 9.39 35.50 31.00
CA ILE A 384 9.18 36.94 31.11
C ILE A 384 9.93 37.51 32.32
N SER A 385 9.86 36.84 33.47
CA SER A 385 10.53 37.27 34.71
C SER A 385 12.06 37.29 34.60
N GLY A 386 12.63 36.51 33.68
CA GLY A 386 14.06 36.50 33.37
C GLY A 386 14.54 37.66 32.50
N LEU A 387 13.66 38.57 32.06
CA LEU A 387 14.04 39.73 31.23
C LEU A 387 14.37 40.96 32.08
N PRO A 388 15.36 41.78 31.66
CA PRO A 388 15.55 43.12 32.22
C PRO A 388 14.28 43.96 32.03
N GLN A 389 13.94 44.77 33.04
CA GLN A 389 12.77 45.67 32.95
C GLN A 389 12.93 46.63 31.76
N GLY A 390 11.89 46.71 30.91
CA GLY A 390 11.84 47.64 29.78
C GLY A 390 12.33 47.11 28.42
N THR A 391 13.01 45.96 28.35
CA THR A 391 13.53 45.43 27.06
C THR A 391 12.56 44.50 26.33
N SER A 392 11.47 44.08 26.97
CA SER A 392 10.64 42.97 26.49
C SER A 392 10.01 43.22 25.11
N ARG A 393 9.60 44.46 24.81
CA ARG A 393 8.90 44.82 23.57
C ARG A 393 9.77 44.89 22.31
N ASP A 394 11.09 44.77 22.44
CA ASP A 394 12.02 44.74 21.29
C ASP A 394 12.37 43.31 20.86
N HIS A 395 12.07 42.31 21.71
CA HIS A 395 12.43 40.92 21.47
C HIS A 395 11.33 40.16 20.72
N ILE A 396 11.73 39.24 19.84
CA ILE A 396 10.85 38.21 19.27
C ILE A 396 11.02 36.87 19.99
N VAL A 397 9.95 36.09 20.08
CA VAL A 397 9.98 34.72 20.64
C VAL A 397 9.89 33.70 19.51
N LEU A 398 10.85 32.78 19.47
CA LEU A 398 10.88 31.64 18.56
C LEU A 398 10.35 30.41 19.28
N ILE A 399 9.23 29.87 18.78
CA ILE A 399 8.61 28.65 19.27
C ILE A 399 8.90 27.53 18.28
N ALA A 400 9.70 26.54 18.67
CA ALA A 400 10.03 25.40 17.82
C ALA A 400 9.23 24.15 18.20
N CYS A 401 8.64 23.48 17.20
CA CYS A 401 8.04 22.16 17.38
C CYS A 401 9.14 21.11 17.58
N ARG A 402 9.18 20.42 18.74
CA ARG A 402 10.18 19.37 18.99
C ARG A 402 10.12 18.19 18.03
N HIS A 403 8.97 17.94 17.39
CA HIS A 403 8.85 16.88 16.40
C HIS A 403 9.51 17.19 15.04
N ASN A 404 9.93 18.44 14.82
CA ASN A 404 10.54 18.88 13.56
C ASN A 404 12.07 18.70 13.58
N GLU A 405 12.52 17.45 13.70
CA GLU A 405 13.92 17.03 13.59
C GLU A 405 14.92 17.96 14.32
N SER A 406 15.77 18.70 13.58
CA SER A 406 16.80 19.55 14.16
C SER A 406 16.36 21.00 14.40
N ALA A 407 15.13 21.36 13.99
CA ALA A 407 14.63 22.73 14.12
C ALA A 407 14.73 23.31 15.54
N PRO A 408 14.43 22.56 16.64
CA PRO A 408 14.57 23.10 17.99
C PRO A 408 16.01 23.50 18.34
N SER A 409 16.99 22.62 18.10
CA SER A 409 18.39 22.91 18.42
C SER A 409 18.92 24.07 17.57
N ARG A 410 18.60 24.08 16.27
CA ARG A 410 19.04 25.12 15.34
C ARG A 410 18.39 26.48 15.60
N LEU A 411 17.10 26.52 15.95
CA LEU A 411 16.42 27.77 16.33
C LEU A 411 16.87 28.28 17.69
N HIS A 412 17.17 27.38 18.62
CA HIS A 412 17.79 27.75 19.90
C HIS A 412 19.17 28.37 19.67
N GLU A 413 20.02 27.76 18.85
CA GLU A 413 21.32 28.30 18.48
C GLU A 413 21.20 29.67 17.78
N TYR A 414 20.26 29.80 16.84
CA TYR A 414 19.96 31.08 16.19
C TYR A 414 19.52 32.14 17.21
N ALA A 415 18.70 31.78 18.20
CA ALA A 415 18.28 32.67 19.26
C ALA A 415 19.44 33.08 20.18
N LEU A 416 20.37 32.17 20.48
CA LEU A 416 21.58 32.48 21.26
C LEU A 416 22.50 33.46 20.53
N GLN A 417 22.72 33.25 19.24
CA GLN A 417 23.51 34.15 18.39
C GLN A 417 22.86 35.54 18.26
N ASN A 418 21.54 35.63 18.42
CA ASN A 418 20.76 36.87 18.32
C ASN A 418 20.07 37.24 19.65
N SER A 419 20.70 36.91 20.77
CA SER A 419 20.11 36.94 22.12
C SER A 419 19.63 38.30 22.58
N ASN A 420 20.27 39.37 22.07
CA ASN A 420 19.86 40.75 22.33
C ASN A 420 18.44 41.06 21.84
N ASN A 421 17.86 40.24 20.95
CA ASN A 421 16.58 40.54 20.31
C ASN A 421 15.70 39.28 20.08
N THR A 422 16.17 38.09 20.46
CA THR A 422 15.50 36.83 20.16
C THR A 422 15.55 35.92 21.37
N ARG A 423 14.42 35.31 21.72
CA ARG A 423 14.31 34.30 22.78
C ARG A 423 13.71 33.01 22.21
N SER A 424 14.12 31.87 22.75
CA SER A 424 13.52 30.57 22.41
C SER A 424 12.51 30.17 23.48
N PHE A 425 11.41 29.56 23.05
CA PHE A 425 10.39 28.97 23.92
C PHE A 425 9.99 27.61 23.36
N ASP A 426 10.52 26.55 23.96
CA ASP A 426 10.39 25.21 23.41
C ASP A 426 9.10 24.52 23.84
N LEU A 427 8.38 23.98 22.86
CA LEU A 427 7.20 23.14 23.09
C LEU A 427 7.42 21.75 22.49
N ASN A 428 6.81 20.74 23.12
CA ASN A 428 6.82 19.38 22.57
C ASN A 428 6.17 19.34 21.18
N CYS A 429 5.07 20.07 21.01
CA CYS A 429 4.43 20.27 19.72
C CYS A 429 3.77 21.66 19.69
N CYS A 430 3.93 22.42 18.60
CA CYS A 430 3.25 23.72 18.47
C CYS A 430 1.72 23.60 18.54
N ALA A 431 1.17 22.43 18.24
CA ALA A 431 -0.26 22.16 18.36
C ALA A 431 -0.78 22.25 19.80
N THR A 432 0.10 22.09 20.80
CA THR A 432 -0.25 22.19 22.22
C THR A 432 -0.23 23.62 22.74
N LEU A 433 0.21 24.59 21.93
CA LEU A 433 0.25 26.00 22.32
C LEU A 433 -1.18 26.49 22.60
N HIS A 434 -1.41 26.87 23.86
CA HIS A 434 -2.65 27.46 24.34
C HIS A 434 -2.75 28.93 23.93
N SER A 435 -3.97 29.42 23.68
CA SER A 435 -4.21 30.81 23.29
C SER A 435 -3.75 31.79 24.37
N ASP A 436 -4.06 31.55 25.65
CA ASP A 436 -3.61 32.40 26.78
C ASP A 436 -2.09 32.52 26.87
N THR A 437 -1.35 31.43 26.64
CA THR A 437 0.12 31.47 26.63
C THR A 437 0.62 32.36 25.49
N LEU A 438 -0.02 32.25 24.31
CA LEU A 438 0.32 33.10 23.17
C LEU A 438 -0.02 34.58 23.44
N GLU A 439 -1.13 34.87 24.11
CA GLU A 439 -1.51 36.23 24.52
C GLU A 439 -0.52 36.82 25.54
N LEU A 440 -0.13 36.03 26.54
CA LEU A 440 0.84 36.44 27.54
C LEU A 440 2.19 36.78 26.88
N LEU A 441 2.63 35.98 25.92
CA LEU A 441 3.84 36.26 25.13
C LEU A 441 3.66 37.53 24.28
N LEU A 442 2.56 37.68 23.54
CA LEU A 442 2.35 38.85 22.66
C LEU A 442 2.11 40.16 23.42
N THR A 443 1.68 40.10 24.68
CA THR A 443 1.56 41.28 25.54
C THR A 443 2.94 41.80 25.96
N ASN A 444 3.93 40.90 26.10
CA ASN A 444 5.25 41.23 26.60
C ASN A 444 6.33 41.36 25.51
N PHE A 445 6.20 40.66 24.37
CA PHE A 445 7.21 40.57 23.31
C PHE A 445 6.77 41.23 22.01
N ALA A 446 7.70 41.71 21.17
CA ALA A 446 7.42 42.36 19.87
C ALA A 446 6.56 41.49 18.95
N GLY A 447 6.87 40.20 18.88
CA GLY A 447 6.15 39.23 18.05
C GLY A 447 6.58 37.80 18.33
N VAL A 448 5.80 36.85 17.82
CA VAL A 448 6.01 35.42 18.03
C VAL A 448 6.13 34.71 16.68
N VAL A 449 7.21 33.94 16.51
CA VAL A 449 7.40 33.04 15.37
C VAL A 449 7.20 31.61 15.81
N ILE A 450 6.29 30.91 15.16
CA ILE A 450 5.95 29.52 15.43
C ILE A 450 6.44 28.64 14.28
N SER A 451 7.50 27.88 14.55
CA SER A 451 8.12 26.92 13.66
C SER A 451 7.44 25.55 13.81
N GLY A 452 6.61 25.17 12.84
CA GLY A 452 5.88 23.91 12.83
C GLY A 452 6.42 22.89 11.81
N CYS A 453 6.03 21.62 11.97
CA CYS A 453 6.28 20.60 10.95
C CYS A 453 5.61 20.98 9.62
N ALA A 454 6.23 20.61 8.49
CA ALA A 454 5.64 20.72 7.16
C ALA A 454 4.21 20.15 7.08
N ALA A 455 3.40 20.74 6.21
CA ALA A 455 2.01 20.31 6.01
C ALA A 455 1.96 18.83 5.61
N ARG A 456 1.08 18.05 6.27
CA ARG A 456 0.92 16.58 6.11
C ARG A 456 2.10 15.70 6.54
N ASN A 457 3.29 16.25 6.81
CA ASN A 457 4.37 15.57 7.54
C ASN A 457 4.28 15.77 9.07
N CYS A 458 3.16 16.34 9.57
CA CYS A 458 2.97 16.59 10.99
C CYS A 458 2.84 15.28 11.78
N MET A 459 3.62 15.14 12.87
CA MET A 459 3.57 13.97 13.75
C MET A 459 2.16 13.75 14.34
N ASN A 460 1.51 14.84 14.77
CA ASN A 460 0.17 14.82 15.33
C ASN A 460 -0.93 15.13 14.30
N ARG A 461 -0.65 14.88 13.01
CA ARG A 461 -1.57 14.96 11.88
C ARG A 461 -2.16 16.35 11.61
N ASP A 462 -3.15 16.77 12.41
CA ASP A 462 -3.87 18.03 12.25
C ASP A 462 -3.34 19.14 13.17
N GLY A 463 -2.33 18.85 13.98
CA GLY A 463 -1.89 19.75 15.05
C GLY A 463 -1.64 21.20 14.62
N LEU A 464 -0.95 21.40 13.50
CA LEU A 464 -0.69 22.75 12.98
C LEU A 464 -1.97 23.43 12.44
N ASN A 465 -2.89 22.67 11.84
CA ASN A 465 -4.17 23.20 11.37
C ASN A 465 -5.06 23.63 12.53
N LEU A 466 -5.06 22.86 13.63
CA LEU A 466 -5.78 23.20 14.86
C LEU A 466 -5.23 24.49 15.49
N LEU A 467 -3.90 24.63 15.54
CA LEU A 467 -3.25 25.86 16.00
C LEU A 467 -3.66 27.07 15.16
N LYS A 468 -3.55 26.98 13.83
CA LYS A 468 -3.99 28.05 12.91
C LYS A 468 -5.47 28.38 13.13
N GLY A 469 -6.31 27.37 13.36
CA GLY A 469 -7.72 27.56 13.69
C GLY A 469 -7.96 28.43 14.93
N ARG A 470 -7.17 28.28 15.99
CA ARG A 470 -7.27 29.10 17.21
C ARG A 470 -6.78 30.54 17.01
N ILE A 471 -5.64 30.70 16.35
CA ILE A 471 -5.03 32.02 16.06
C ILE A 471 -5.97 32.87 15.18
N PHE A 472 -6.55 32.26 14.15
CA PHE A 472 -7.42 32.96 13.18
C PHE A 472 -8.91 32.86 13.52
N ALA A 473 -9.24 32.68 14.80
CA ALA A 473 -10.61 32.72 15.34
C ALA A 473 -11.63 31.77 14.67
N LYS A 474 -11.17 30.63 14.15
CA LYS A 474 -12.02 29.55 13.61
C LYS A 474 -12.30 28.45 14.63
N ARG A 475 -11.64 28.49 15.80
CA ARG A 475 -11.69 27.45 16.83
C ARG A 475 -11.39 28.02 18.22
N VAL A 476 -12.13 27.58 19.23
CA VAL A 476 -11.87 27.90 20.64
C VAL A 476 -10.69 27.09 21.20
N PRO A 477 -9.99 27.57 22.25
CA PRO A 477 -10.06 28.92 22.81
C PRO A 477 -9.57 29.96 21.79
N PHE A 478 -10.34 31.02 21.60
CA PHE A 478 -10.02 32.04 20.60
C PHE A 478 -8.89 32.92 21.10
N LEU A 479 -8.01 33.33 20.20
CA LEU A 479 -7.10 34.43 20.48
C LEU A 479 -7.89 35.73 20.59
N ASN A 480 -7.68 36.48 21.68
CA ASN A 480 -8.34 37.74 21.97
C ASN A 480 -8.25 38.70 20.76
N LYS A 481 -9.36 39.39 20.48
CA LYS A 481 -9.47 40.29 19.34
C LYS A 481 -8.55 41.51 19.45
N SER A 482 -8.15 41.90 20.66
CA SER A 482 -7.21 43.00 20.91
C SER A 482 -5.79 42.71 20.43
N ILE A 483 -5.43 41.43 20.26
CA ILE A 483 -4.10 41.03 19.81
C ILE A 483 -3.99 41.18 18.30
N ASP A 484 -3.00 41.97 17.87
CA ASP A 484 -2.66 42.10 16.47
C ASP A 484 -2.03 40.80 15.93
N ARG A 485 -2.73 40.17 14.98
CA ARG A 485 -2.33 38.91 14.35
C ARG A 485 -1.15 39.07 13.39
N THR A 486 -0.85 40.29 12.93
CA THR A 486 0.34 40.55 12.11
C THR A 486 1.64 40.28 12.87
N ARG A 487 1.58 40.27 14.22
CA ARG A 487 2.69 39.95 15.13
C ARG A 487 2.90 38.45 15.35
N ILE A 488 2.24 37.60 14.56
CA ILE A 488 2.36 36.14 14.63
C ILE A 488 2.77 35.59 13.27
N LEU A 489 3.94 34.95 13.20
CA LEU A 489 4.38 34.21 12.02
C LEU A 489 4.26 32.72 12.27
N VAL A 490 3.35 32.03 11.58
CA VAL A 490 3.29 30.56 11.58
C VAL A 490 4.01 30.03 10.33
N ALA A 491 5.20 29.46 10.52
CA ALA A 491 6.08 29.01 9.45
C ALA A 491 6.26 27.48 9.47
N PRO A 492 5.36 26.70 8.82
CA PRO A 492 5.63 25.30 8.53
C PRO A 492 6.83 25.18 7.59
N HIS A 493 7.71 24.22 7.86
CA HIS A 493 8.84 23.91 6.99
C HIS A 493 9.29 22.47 7.24
N SER A 494 10.01 21.91 6.28
CA SER A 494 10.81 20.70 6.46
C SER A 494 12.26 21.05 6.82
N GLU A 495 13.04 20.04 7.22
CA GLU A 495 14.47 20.20 7.56
C GLU A 495 15.29 20.83 6.41
N SER A 496 14.93 20.54 5.15
CA SER A 496 15.61 21.10 3.97
C SER A 496 15.36 22.59 3.77
N GLU A 497 14.31 23.14 4.37
CA GLU A 497 13.84 24.53 4.20
C GLU A 497 14.30 25.45 5.35
N MET A 498 15.21 25.00 6.22
CA MET A 498 15.70 25.77 7.37
C MET A 498 16.28 27.14 7.00
N ASN A 499 16.99 27.25 5.87
CA ASN A 499 17.53 28.54 5.41
C ASN A 499 16.42 29.51 4.98
N GLU A 500 15.34 28.99 4.40
CA GLU A 500 14.17 29.80 4.05
C GLU A 500 13.46 30.31 5.31
N LEU A 501 13.36 29.47 6.36
CA LEU A 501 12.84 29.87 7.66
C LEU A 501 13.63 31.04 8.26
N TYR A 502 14.97 30.99 8.25
CA TYR A 502 15.79 32.12 8.71
C TYR A 502 15.56 33.39 7.89
N GLY A 503 15.34 33.25 6.57
CA GLY A 503 14.89 34.35 5.71
C GLY A 503 13.56 34.95 6.19
N LYS A 504 12.55 34.11 6.41
CA LYS A 504 11.22 34.51 6.89
C LYS A 504 11.29 35.19 8.27
N ILE A 505 12.11 34.69 9.19
CA ILE A 505 12.31 35.30 10.52
C ILE A 505 12.89 36.72 10.39
N ARG A 506 13.92 36.91 9.54
CA ARG A 506 14.52 38.23 9.32
C ARG A 506 13.54 39.23 8.72
N VAL A 507 12.76 38.82 7.72
CA VAL A 507 11.75 39.67 7.09
C VAL A 507 10.62 40.02 8.06
N PHE A 508 10.13 39.04 8.80
CA PHE A 508 9.09 39.25 9.82
C PHE A 508 9.55 40.23 10.88
N ARG A 509 10.80 40.09 11.35
CA ARG A 509 11.38 41.03 12.30
C ARG A 509 11.46 42.46 11.74
N ALA A 510 11.86 42.62 10.49
CA ALA A 510 11.87 43.94 9.85
C ALA A 510 10.46 44.56 9.77
N SER A 511 9.44 43.74 9.50
CA SER A 511 8.05 44.22 9.43
C SER A 511 7.48 44.72 10.78
N LEU A 512 7.99 44.22 11.91
CA LEU A 512 7.59 44.68 13.24
C LEU A 512 8.16 46.06 13.58
N GLY A 513 9.28 46.45 12.95
CA GLY A 513 9.94 47.74 13.15
C GLY A 513 9.38 48.90 12.31
N GLY A 514 8.25 48.72 11.62
CA GLY A 514 7.62 49.76 10.80
C GLY A 514 8.24 49.97 9.41
N GLU A 515 9.22 49.16 8.99
CA GLU A 515 9.72 49.20 7.61
C GLU A 515 8.71 48.56 6.66
N ASN A 516 7.99 49.40 5.90
CA ASN A 516 7.01 48.97 4.92
C ASN A 516 7.70 48.45 3.64
N LYS A 517 8.25 47.23 3.70
CA LYS A 517 8.74 46.52 2.50
C LYS A 517 7.65 45.62 1.97
N THR A 518 6.82 46.17 1.08
CA THR A 518 5.90 45.40 0.24
C THR A 518 6.67 44.36 -0.57
N PHE A 519 6.48 43.09 -0.25
CA PHE A 519 6.99 41.99 -1.06
C PHE A 519 6.09 41.82 -2.28
N ILE A 520 6.57 42.22 -3.46
CA ILE A 520 5.91 41.91 -4.74
C ILE A 520 6.17 40.42 -5.02
N SER A 521 5.21 39.56 -4.71
CA SER A 521 5.22 38.14 -5.06
C SER A 521 4.02 37.79 -5.93
N THR A 522 3.99 38.33 -7.14
CA THR A 522 2.90 38.04 -8.09
C THR A 522 3.36 37.30 -9.35
N SER A 523 4.68 37.11 -9.55
CA SER A 523 5.25 36.41 -10.73
C SER A 523 5.68 34.94 -10.47
N ARG A 524 5.70 34.48 -9.22
CA ARG A 524 6.19 33.14 -8.87
C ARG A 524 5.16 32.01 -9.05
N HIS A 525 3.86 32.27 -8.97
CA HIS A 525 2.87 31.19 -8.95
C HIS A 525 2.80 30.39 -10.27
N ILE A 526 2.90 31.08 -11.41
CA ILE A 526 2.86 30.45 -12.75
C ILE A 526 4.14 29.64 -12.99
N THR A 527 5.30 30.18 -12.66
CA THR A 527 6.60 29.48 -12.83
C THR A 527 6.69 28.23 -11.95
N TRP A 528 6.16 28.26 -10.72
CA TRP A 528 6.08 27.08 -9.86
C TRP A 528 5.10 26.02 -10.36
N PHE A 529 3.96 26.43 -10.95
CA PHE A 529 2.99 25.50 -11.55
C PHE A 529 3.62 24.69 -12.69
N PHE A 530 4.28 25.36 -13.64
CA PHE A 530 4.96 24.69 -14.75
C PHE A 530 6.12 23.83 -14.28
N LYS A 531 6.98 24.34 -13.38
CA LYS A 531 8.11 23.58 -12.80
C LYS A 531 7.64 22.25 -12.18
N ARG A 532 6.57 22.30 -11.37
CA ARG A 532 6.04 21.12 -10.67
C ARG A 532 5.39 20.13 -11.64
N THR A 533 4.64 20.62 -12.63
CA THR A 533 4.00 19.77 -13.64
C THR A 533 5.04 19.05 -14.49
N ILE A 534 6.09 19.76 -14.94
CA ILE A 534 7.20 19.18 -15.69
C ILE A 534 7.93 18.15 -14.84
N ALA A 535 8.25 18.48 -13.58
CA ALA A 535 8.90 17.54 -12.67
C ALA A 535 8.08 16.27 -12.43
N THR A 536 6.75 16.39 -12.27
CA THR A 536 5.86 15.24 -12.08
C THR A 536 5.79 14.39 -13.34
N THR A 537 5.69 15.02 -14.52
CA THR A 537 5.62 14.31 -15.80
C THR A 537 6.91 13.56 -16.09
N LEU A 538 8.08 14.19 -15.86
CA LEU A 538 9.38 13.53 -15.99
C LEU A 538 9.54 12.36 -15.02
N LEU A 539 9.06 12.50 -13.79
CA LEU A 539 9.09 11.40 -12.81
C LEU A 539 8.20 10.22 -13.26
N LEU A 540 6.99 10.50 -13.75
CA LEU A 540 6.10 9.46 -14.26
C LEU A 540 6.67 8.79 -15.51
N LEU A 541 7.32 9.56 -16.39
CA LEU A 541 8.02 9.02 -17.57
C LEU A 541 9.21 8.14 -17.17
N LEU A 542 9.99 8.54 -16.17
CA LEU A 542 11.06 7.72 -15.60
C LEU A 542 10.51 6.38 -15.06
N VAL A 543 9.44 6.44 -14.25
CA VAL A 543 8.77 5.26 -13.72
C VAL A 543 8.28 4.34 -14.85
N ALA A 544 7.63 4.89 -15.87
CA ALA A 544 7.14 4.13 -17.00
C ALA A 544 8.30 3.50 -17.80
N SER A 545 9.41 4.22 -17.98
CA SER A 545 10.59 3.72 -18.71
C SER A 545 11.28 2.53 -18.03
N VAL A 546 11.21 2.45 -16.69
CA VAL A 546 11.78 1.37 -15.88
C VAL A 546 10.78 0.24 -15.64
N SER A 547 9.49 0.46 -15.93
CA SER A 547 8.42 -0.51 -15.64
C SER A 547 8.54 -1.80 -16.46
N GLN A 548 9.02 -1.73 -17.71
CA GLN A 548 9.06 -2.86 -18.61
C GLN A 548 10.50 -3.26 -18.91
N PHE A 549 10.82 -4.54 -18.72
CA PHE A 549 12.06 -5.13 -19.23
C PHE A 549 11.74 -6.39 -20.03
N LYS A 550 12.52 -6.65 -21.07
CA LYS A 550 12.37 -7.85 -21.88
C LYS A 550 13.15 -8.99 -21.28
N ILE A 551 12.54 -10.15 -21.23
CA ILE A 551 13.19 -11.39 -20.83
C ILE A 551 13.35 -12.23 -22.07
N SER A 552 14.58 -12.67 -22.32
CA SER A 552 14.90 -13.62 -23.36
C SER A 552 15.01 -15.01 -22.75
N ASN A 553 14.24 -15.96 -23.27
CA ASN A 553 14.40 -17.37 -22.96
C ASN A 553 15.46 -17.95 -23.91
N SER A 554 16.66 -18.24 -23.39
CA SER A 554 17.79 -18.72 -24.20
C SER A 554 17.70 -20.20 -24.59
N GLN A 555 16.68 -20.93 -24.13
CA GLN A 555 16.52 -22.34 -24.44
C GLN A 555 15.97 -22.54 -25.86
N GLN A 556 16.77 -23.13 -26.75
CA GLN A 556 16.35 -23.52 -28.10
C GLN A 556 15.68 -24.90 -28.17
N ASN A 557 15.09 -25.37 -27.08
CA ASN A 557 14.42 -26.68 -27.06
C ASN A 557 12.98 -26.57 -27.59
N GLY A 558 12.48 -27.64 -28.20
CA GLY A 558 11.06 -27.88 -28.33
C GLY A 558 10.52 -28.52 -27.05
N TYR A 559 9.20 -28.56 -26.88
CA TYR A 559 8.58 -29.15 -25.71
C TYR A 559 7.54 -30.19 -26.12
N LEU A 560 7.47 -31.29 -25.38
CA LEU A 560 6.39 -32.29 -25.47
C LEU A 560 5.54 -32.19 -24.23
N ARG A 561 4.26 -31.85 -24.40
CA ARG A 561 3.30 -31.82 -23.30
C ARG A 561 2.34 -32.99 -23.41
N ILE A 562 2.29 -33.80 -22.37
CA ILE A 562 1.39 -34.95 -22.27
C ILE A 562 0.27 -34.59 -21.31
N VAL A 563 -0.96 -34.71 -21.81
CA VAL A 563 -2.15 -34.26 -21.12
C VAL A 563 -3.19 -35.35 -21.16
N GLY A 564 -3.88 -35.60 -20.06
CA GLY A 564 -4.95 -36.60 -20.05
C GLY A 564 -5.80 -36.52 -18.80
N ARG A 565 -7.05 -36.93 -18.94
CA ARG A 565 -7.96 -37.16 -17.82
C ARG A 565 -8.32 -38.64 -17.79
N LEU A 566 -7.81 -39.35 -16.80
CA LEU A 566 -7.96 -40.79 -16.66
C LEU A 566 -8.91 -41.10 -15.49
N PRO A 567 -9.79 -42.10 -15.59
CA PRO A 567 -10.59 -42.54 -14.45
C PRO A 567 -9.69 -43.15 -13.37
N ALA A 568 -9.80 -42.72 -12.11
CA ALA A 568 -9.05 -43.36 -11.01
C ALA A 568 -9.60 -44.72 -10.63
N VAL A 569 -10.90 -44.93 -10.86
CA VAL A 569 -11.61 -46.16 -10.50
C VAL A 569 -12.45 -46.65 -11.65
N GLU A 570 -12.45 -47.96 -11.85
CA GLU A 570 -13.43 -48.64 -12.67
C GLU A 570 -14.60 -49.07 -11.77
N LYS A 571 -15.83 -48.76 -12.19
CA LYS A 571 -17.02 -49.19 -11.46
C LYS A 571 -17.39 -50.61 -11.90
N ALA A 572 -17.32 -51.55 -10.98
CA ALA A 572 -17.72 -52.95 -11.21
C ALA A 572 -18.85 -53.35 -10.26
N GLY A 573 -19.63 -54.37 -10.64
CA GLY A 573 -20.65 -54.97 -9.76
C GLY A 573 -21.77 -54.03 -9.30
N CYS A 574 -22.20 -53.09 -10.15
CA CYS A 574 -23.25 -52.13 -9.81
C CYS A 574 -24.58 -52.84 -9.50
N ARG A 575 -25.14 -52.57 -8.31
CA ARG A 575 -26.47 -53.04 -7.88
C ARG A 575 -27.34 -51.87 -7.43
N LYS A 576 -28.65 -52.01 -7.55
CA LYS A 576 -29.59 -51.04 -6.96
C LYS A 576 -29.56 -51.14 -5.43
N PRO A 577 -29.60 -50.01 -4.70
CA PRO A 577 -29.71 -50.02 -3.25
C PRO A 577 -31.06 -50.62 -2.83
N THR A 578 -31.08 -51.32 -1.70
CA THR A 578 -32.34 -51.81 -1.13
C THR A 578 -33.13 -50.65 -0.51
N LEU A 579 -34.45 -50.81 -0.39
CA LEU A 579 -35.33 -49.78 0.21
C LEU A 579 -34.89 -49.38 1.63
N GLU A 580 -34.28 -50.29 2.38
CA GLU A 580 -33.74 -50.03 3.72
C GLU A 580 -32.42 -49.21 3.67
N GLU A 581 -31.56 -49.47 2.69
CA GLU A 581 -30.32 -48.72 2.45
C GLU A 581 -30.62 -47.28 1.97
N GLU A 582 -31.66 -47.08 1.14
CA GLU A 582 -32.12 -45.76 0.71
C GLU A 582 -32.78 -44.97 1.85
N ALA A 583 -33.51 -45.64 2.73
CA ALA A 583 -34.17 -45.02 3.88
C ALA A 583 -33.17 -44.46 4.90
N LYS A 584 -31.98 -45.07 5.02
CA LYS A 584 -30.89 -44.63 5.92
C LYS A 584 -30.14 -43.39 5.41
N LYS A 585 -30.31 -42.99 4.15
CA LYS A 585 -29.60 -41.84 3.55
C LYS A 585 -30.53 -40.64 3.34
N PRO A 586 -30.08 -39.40 3.64
CA PRO A 586 -30.79 -38.18 3.27
C PRO A 586 -31.06 -38.13 1.76
N PHE A 587 -32.13 -37.45 1.34
CA PHE A 587 -32.55 -37.39 -0.07
C PHE A 587 -31.41 -37.01 -1.04
N HIS A 588 -30.53 -36.09 -0.66
CA HIS A 588 -29.38 -35.64 -1.47
C HIS A 588 -28.18 -36.61 -1.50
N MET A 589 -28.24 -37.71 -0.74
CA MET A 589 -27.22 -38.77 -0.70
C MET A 589 -27.75 -40.14 -1.18
N ARG A 590 -29.01 -40.20 -1.64
CA ARG A 590 -29.56 -41.41 -2.27
C ARG A 590 -28.93 -41.59 -3.64
N GLN A 591 -28.33 -42.75 -3.86
CA GLN A 591 -27.67 -43.11 -5.11
C GLN A 591 -28.58 -44.06 -5.88
N GLN A 592 -28.65 -43.92 -7.20
CA GLN A 592 -29.44 -44.83 -8.04
C GLN A 592 -28.83 -46.24 -8.11
N GLU A 593 -27.51 -46.34 -7.97
CA GLU A 593 -26.74 -47.59 -8.00
C GLU A 593 -25.56 -47.51 -7.01
N ILE A 594 -25.29 -48.63 -6.35
CA ILE A 594 -24.10 -48.84 -5.53
C ILE A 594 -23.16 -49.72 -6.35
N CYS A 595 -21.99 -49.19 -6.71
CA CYS A 595 -20.95 -49.91 -7.43
C CYS A 595 -19.72 -50.08 -6.54
N GLU A 596 -19.00 -51.18 -6.72
CA GLU A 596 -17.67 -51.36 -6.16
C GLU A 596 -16.67 -50.59 -7.01
N ALA A 597 -15.82 -49.79 -6.36
CA ALA A 597 -14.80 -48.99 -7.03
C ALA A 597 -13.46 -49.75 -7.02
N ILE A 598 -13.01 -50.20 -8.19
CA ILE A 598 -11.71 -50.89 -8.34
C ILE A 598 -10.68 -49.85 -8.76
N PRO A 599 -9.61 -49.61 -7.98
CA PRO A 599 -8.58 -48.63 -8.32
C PRO A 599 -7.77 -49.05 -9.55
N LEU A 600 -7.54 -48.10 -10.46
CA LEU A 600 -6.74 -48.25 -11.68
C LEU A 600 -5.37 -47.62 -11.50
N HIS A 601 -4.31 -48.35 -11.87
CA HIS A 601 -2.94 -47.83 -11.95
C HIS A 601 -2.54 -47.68 -13.42
N TYR A 602 -1.97 -46.53 -13.76
CA TYR A 602 -1.50 -46.24 -15.11
C TYR A 602 0.02 -46.18 -15.17
N LEU A 603 0.59 -46.79 -16.21
CA LEU A 603 2.01 -46.74 -16.52
C LEU A 603 2.21 -46.02 -17.87
N LEU A 604 3.01 -44.97 -17.86
CA LEU A 604 3.35 -44.18 -19.03
C LEU A 604 4.77 -44.49 -19.52
N HIS A 605 4.90 -44.88 -20.78
CA HIS A 605 6.15 -45.15 -21.48
C HIS A 605 6.37 -44.16 -22.62
N ILE A 606 7.52 -43.47 -22.61
CA ILE A 606 7.85 -42.47 -23.63
C ILE A 606 9.25 -42.75 -24.20
N GLN A 607 9.31 -42.97 -25.52
CA GLN A 607 10.55 -43.12 -26.27
C GLN A 607 10.68 -42.03 -27.33
N ILE A 608 11.86 -41.43 -27.40
CA ILE A 608 12.17 -40.29 -28.27
C ILE A 608 13.52 -40.60 -28.94
N ALA A 609 13.56 -40.61 -30.28
CA ALA A 609 14.78 -40.96 -31.04
C ALA A 609 15.42 -42.30 -30.63
N GLY A 610 14.60 -43.30 -30.25
CA GLY A 610 15.07 -44.60 -29.76
C GLY A 610 15.64 -44.60 -28.33
N LYS A 611 15.77 -43.44 -27.68
CA LYS A 611 16.13 -43.32 -26.25
C LYS A 611 14.86 -43.27 -25.40
N THR A 612 14.83 -44.05 -24.33
CA THR A 612 13.71 -44.06 -23.37
C THR A 612 13.94 -42.94 -22.35
N LEU A 613 13.11 -41.89 -22.38
CA LEU A 613 13.25 -40.74 -21.46
C LEU A 613 12.47 -40.94 -20.15
N LEU A 614 11.35 -41.66 -20.20
CA LEU A 614 10.54 -42.02 -19.03
C LEU A 614 10.01 -43.45 -19.19
N ARG A 615 10.25 -44.29 -18.18
CA ARG A 615 9.78 -45.68 -18.08
C ARG A 615 9.06 -45.86 -16.74
N ASN A 616 7.86 -46.44 -16.77
CA ASN A 616 7.08 -46.87 -15.60
C ASN A 616 6.93 -45.79 -14.52
N LYS A 617 6.64 -44.54 -14.87
CA LYS A 617 6.28 -43.55 -13.84
C LYS A 617 4.84 -43.85 -13.39
N PRO A 618 4.61 -44.29 -12.14
CA PRO A 618 3.25 -44.47 -11.64
C PRO A 618 2.57 -43.10 -11.60
N ILE A 619 1.34 -43.04 -12.10
CA ILE A 619 0.52 -41.83 -12.01
C ILE A 619 -0.35 -41.98 -10.77
N GLU A 620 0.00 -41.28 -9.69
CA GLU A 620 -0.71 -41.36 -8.42
C GLU A 620 -2.06 -40.64 -8.50
N SER A 621 -3.08 -41.25 -7.88
CA SER A 621 -4.38 -40.61 -7.67
C SER A 621 -4.26 -39.48 -6.65
N GLY A 622 -4.96 -38.37 -6.88
CA GLY A 622 -5.03 -37.25 -5.94
C GLY A 622 -5.64 -37.65 -4.59
N GLN A 623 -5.83 -36.68 -3.68
CA GLN A 623 -6.27 -36.91 -2.29
C GLN A 623 -7.60 -37.68 -2.12
N ARG A 624 -8.38 -37.88 -3.19
CA ARG A 624 -9.62 -38.67 -3.20
C ARG A 624 -9.46 -39.90 -4.08
N ILE A 625 -9.84 -41.07 -3.56
CA ILE A 625 -9.74 -42.37 -4.26
C ILE A 625 -10.56 -42.38 -5.57
N ASP A 626 -11.69 -41.67 -5.61
CA ASP A 626 -12.58 -41.63 -6.78
C ASP A 626 -12.34 -40.42 -7.71
N ALA A 627 -11.38 -39.54 -7.39
CA ALA A 627 -11.13 -38.35 -8.21
C ALA A 627 -10.38 -38.74 -9.49
N PRO A 628 -10.74 -38.21 -10.67
CA PRO A 628 -10.04 -38.54 -11.90
C PRO A 628 -8.54 -38.19 -11.79
N ILE A 629 -7.70 -39.06 -12.33
CA ILE A 629 -6.26 -38.84 -12.42
C ILE A 629 -6.00 -37.84 -13.55
N ILE A 630 -5.30 -36.76 -13.22
CA ILE A 630 -5.00 -35.67 -14.15
C ILE A 630 -3.51 -35.70 -14.48
N VAL A 631 -3.21 -35.88 -15.76
CA VAL A 631 -1.84 -35.82 -16.27
C VAL A 631 -1.66 -34.49 -16.98
N ASN A 632 -0.67 -33.70 -16.55
CA ASN A 632 -0.20 -32.51 -17.26
C ASN A 632 1.31 -32.39 -17.03
N THR A 633 2.10 -33.03 -17.88
CA THR A 633 3.58 -33.02 -17.78
C THR A 633 4.17 -32.48 -19.06
N THR A 634 5.12 -31.56 -18.94
CA THR A 634 5.88 -31.00 -20.06
C THR A 634 7.34 -31.45 -19.99
N LEU A 635 7.89 -31.93 -21.10
CA LEU A 635 9.26 -32.43 -21.23
C LEU A 635 10.00 -31.61 -22.28
N ALA A 636 11.22 -31.18 -21.99
CA ALA A 636 12.08 -30.53 -22.98
C ALA A 636 12.67 -31.58 -23.94
N ILE A 637 12.62 -31.29 -25.23
CA ILE A 637 13.16 -32.14 -26.31
C ILE A 637 14.03 -31.26 -27.22
N PRO A 638 15.14 -31.78 -27.80
CA PRO A 638 15.83 -31.07 -28.87
C PRO A 638 14.87 -30.66 -30.01
N HIS A 639 15.16 -29.56 -30.69
CA HIS A 639 14.38 -29.10 -31.84
C HIS A 639 14.70 -29.92 -33.10
N GLY A 640 13.79 -29.90 -34.09
CA GLY A 640 13.93 -30.63 -35.36
C GLY A 640 13.05 -31.88 -35.48
N LYS A 641 13.35 -32.74 -36.47
CA LYS A 641 12.56 -33.96 -36.78
C LYS A 641 12.94 -35.12 -35.86
N ILE A 642 11.99 -35.60 -35.08
CA ILE A 642 12.22 -36.61 -34.04
C ILE A 642 11.11 -37.68 -34.06
N PRO A 643 11.45 -38.98 -34.08
CA PRO A 643 10.46 -40.03 -33.92
C PRO A 643 10.04 -40.15 -32.44
N LEU A 644 8.74 -40.07 -32.19
CA LEU A 644 8.10 -40.15 -30.88
C LEU A 644 7.25 -41.42 -30.80
N LYS A 645 7.40 -42.17 -29.71
CA LYS A 645 6.54 -43.30 -29.34
C LYS A 645 6.04 -43.12 -27.92
N VAL A 646 4.72 -43.00 -27.76
CA VAL A 646 4.03 -42.88 -26.46
C VAL A 646 3.11 -44.08 -26.27
N LYS A 647 3.25 -44.76 -25.15
CA LYS A 647 2.43 -45.92 -24.80
C LYS A 647 1.89 -45.77 -23.38
N LEU A 648 0.57 -45.85 -23.22
CA LEU A 648 -0.14 -45.83 -21.94
C LEU A 648 -0.78 -47.19 -21.69
N THR A 649 -0.48 -47.79 -20.54
CA THR A 649 -1.09 -49.06 -20.10
C THR A 649 -1.81 -48.88 -18.76
N SER A 650 -2.93 -49.58 -18.58
CA SER A 650 -3.62 -49.69 -17.27
C SER A 650 -3.46 -51.07 -16.67
N GLN A 651 -3.39 -51.10 -15.33
CA GLN A 651 -3.39 -52.31 -14.52
C GLN A 651 -4.41 -52.15 -13.39
N LYS A 652 -5.24 -53.19 -13.15
CA LYS A 652 -6.23 -53.22 -12.08
C LYS A 652 -5.58 -53.68 -10.77
N GLN A 653 -5.91 -53.05 -9.65
CA GLN A 653 -5.40 -53.47 -8.34
C GLN A 653 -6.54 -54.04 -7.49
N HIS A 654 -6.59 -55.37 -7.34
CA HIS A 654 -7.49 -56.03 -6.39
C HIS A 654 -6.88 -56.06 -4.99
N SER A 655 -7.70 -55.82 -3.96
CA SER A 655 -7.28 -55.49 -2.60
C SER A 655 -6.52 -56.58 -1.82
N GLN A 656 -6.19 -57.75 -2.39
CA GLN A 656 -5.35 -58.76 -1.72
C GLN A 656 -4.40 -59.57 -2.64
N GLN A 657 -4.27 -59.25 -3.93
CA GLN A 657 -3.30 -59.90 -4.83
C GLN A 657 -3.06 -59.01 -6.05
N GLU A 658 -1.79 -58.77 -6.42
CA GLU A 658 -1.44 -58.24 -7.73
C GLU A 658 -1.99 -59.20 -8.79
N ASP A 659 -3.04 -58.79 -9.50
CA ASP A 659 -3.60 -59.58 -10.59
C ASP A 659 -2.54 -59.67 -11.72
N GLN A 660 -2.26 -60.89 -12.17
CA GLN A 660 -1.36 -61.19 -13.30
C GLN A 660 -2.05 -60.95 -14.66
N SER A 661 -3.15 -60.17 -14.68
CA SER A 661 -3.78 -59.70 -15.90
C SER A 661 -2.77 -58.92 -16.75
N GLN A 662 -2.63 -59.28 -18.04
CA GLN A 662 -1.75 -58.56 -18.97
C GLN A 662 -2.15 -57.08 -19.02
N PRO A 663 -1.19 -56.14 -18.96
CA PRO A 663 -1.50 -54.72 -19.04
C PRO A 663 -2.20 -54.42 -20.36
N GLU A 664 -3.39 -53.82 -20.29
CA GLU A 664 -4.14 -53.40 -21.48
C GLU A 664 -3.55 -52.10 -22.03
N ASP A 665 -3.24 -52.11 -23.34
CA ASP A 665 -2.77 -50.93 -24.07
C ASP A 665 -3.96 -50.00 -24.34
N ILE A 666 -4.02 -48.87 -23.63
CA ILE A 666 -5.11 -47.89 -23.80
C ILE A 666 -4.79 -46.92 -24.94
N VAL A 667 -3.55 -46.42 -24.98
CA VAL A 667 -3.09 -45.48 -26.01
C VAL A 667 -1.72 -45.91 -26.52
N SER A 668 -1.59 -46.05 -27.83
CA SER A 668 -0.32 -46.29 -28.52
C SER A 668 -0.19 -45.32 -29.70
N LEU A 669 0.76 -44.39 -29.62
CA LEU A 669 1.02 -43.39 -30.64
C LEU A 669 2.48 -43.47 -31.09
N GLU A 670 2.70 -43.65 -32.39
CA GLU A 670 4.02 -43.65 -33.02
C GLU A 670 4.01 -42.66 -34.20
N LYS A 671 4.75 -41.55 -34.08
CA LYS A 671 4.74 -40.48 -35.07
C LYS A 671 6.08 -39.74 -35.12
N SER A 672 6.50 -39.31 -36.30
CA SER A 672 7.59 -38.34 -36.46
C SER A 672 7.04 -36.92 -36.34
N ILE A 673 7.60 -36.14 -35.41
CA ILE A 673 7.22 -34.74 -35.17
C ILE A 673 8.37 -33.82 -35.56
N GLU A 674 8.04 -32.64 -36.08
CA GLU A 674 8.99 -31.56 -36.36
C GLU A 674 8.66 -30.41 -35.43
N LEU A 675 9.61 -30.00 -34.59
CA LEU A 675 9.41 -28.98 -33.55
C LEU A 675 10.32 -27.79 -33.80
N ALA A 676 9.72 -26.59 -33.87
CA ALA A 676 10.46 -25.33 -33.82
C ALA A 676 10.90 -25.01 -32.37
N PRO A 677 11.93 -24.17 -32.16
CA PRO A 677 12.32 -23.70 -30.84
C PRO A 677 11.14 -23.03 -30.10
N GLY A 678 10.86 -23.47 -28.87
CA GLY A 678 9.75 -22.95 -28.05
C GLY A 678 8.37 -23.52 -28.39
N GLU A 679 8.22 -24.32 -29.44
CA GLU A 679 6.94 -24.96 -29.78
C GLU A 679 6.63 -26.14 -28.86
N ILE A 680 5.38 -26.27 -28.44
CA ILE A 680 4.89 -27.36 -27.61
C ILE A 680 4.05 -28.31 -28.47
N PHE A 681 4.52 -29.54 -28.65
CA PHE A 681 3.72 -30.62 -29.22
C PHE A 681 2.86 -31.24 -28.12
N LEU A 682 1.54 -31.22 -28.31
CA LEU A 682 0.57 -31.76 -27.38
C LEU A 682 0.24 -33.23 -27.71
N VAL A 683 0.34 -34.12 -26.73
CA VAL A 683 -0.16 -35.50 -26.81
C VAL A 683 -1.27 -35.66 -25.77
N ASP A 684 -2.47 -35.87 -26.27
CA ASP A 684 -3.64 -36.15 -25.43
C ASP A 684 -3.78 -37.67 -25.25
N ILE A 685 -3.72 -38.12 -24.00
CA ILE A 685 -3.84 -39.53 -23.59
C ILE A 685 -5.17 -39.83 -22.91
N THR A 686 -6.16 -38.92 -23.04
CA THR A 686 -7.52 -39.17 -22.58
C THR A 686 -8.12 -40.34 -23.41
N PRO A 687 -8.63 -41.40 -22.77
CA PRO A 687 -9.20 -42.56 -23.47
C PRO A 687 -10.46 -42.26 -24.27
#